data_AF-A0A9P1HK22-F1
#
_entry.id   AF-A0A9P1HK22-F1
#
_cell.length_a   1.000
_cell.length_b   1.000
_cell.length_c   1.000
_cell.angle_alpha   90.00
_cell.angle_beta   90.00
_cell.angle_gamma   90.00
#
_symmetry.space_group_name_H-M   'P 1'
#
loop_
_entity.id
_entity.type
_entity.pdbx_description
1 polymer ?
#
loop_
_entity_poly.entity_id
_entity_poly.type
_entity_poly.pdbx_seq_one_letter_code
_entity_poly.pdbx_strand_id
1 'polypeptide(L)'
;MRWWQLLFFLLSPVYTCLLENGMNSVYLSVFEDLEPGKIVGELPIKGTVNGEKPDLSLKLIKGKDLVDIEPGTKKLKLKAPLDRDEGSTRFEAVVECKSSDLDADFNQLNISVFVTVKDVNDNAPEFDAEEYNITIKEELPIGTIVFADFEATDRDQPGPNSFIQYSIVNGEYSDLLEISDPFKPVVTIKNRIDYEKIKEFEVEIEARDQGEPSQFSRVPLRVTVENVNDLNPYFSQKLYKSSKIKDGQLVLQPEPIQVYDADDLGANIEFSLEGEGSSFFTIDKRGVILVAKENPPSHITLFVNAVESDNKERNATTIVLVNLENSIRFEHQMYSTKISQGTAPRNVIMVVKAVNTEMADDLIVYSLKDSAHDIPLSIDVQTGEITIVGHINDIGKYAVNVTATSSSTGESTLVPFLLTVEEDSQLPTISPIASSCPPAIIISNESTISFEKSEFIMAMSTSNNLPVLGHIKLSPESSKVSKYNLLNLNKDFSVDERGVVRLKSGARPVCSTCELIVQASDEAGSIALTKVIIKNTLYSISTSSVLTVLNLTLLALIFSILLILIFKRMHYAWRSHKRTSICWMNSTNDTGITITGTMPTPSRYVVNSEKERAFETTKSPAPKRAQGAHLVPVTVTNQDGAPTVYF
;
A
#
# COMPACT_ATOMS: atom_id res chain seq x y z
N MET A 1 81.69 -85.73 4.43
CA MET A 1 80.52 -84.83 4.64
C MET A 1 79.71 -85.38 5.81
N ARG A 2 79.79 -84.73 6.98
CA ARG A 2 79.17 -85.24 8.21
C ARG A 2 77.67 -84.94 8.21
N TRP A 3 76.85 -85.98 8.35
CA TRP A 3 75.39 -85.95 8.51
C TRP A 3 74.90 -84.99 9.63
N TRP A 4 75.78 -84.61 10.55
CA TRP A 4 75.49 -83.63 11.60
C TRP A 4 75.29 -82.19 11.09
N GLN A 5 75.82 -81.82 9.92
CA GLN A 5 75.58 -80.49 9.33
C GLN A 5 74.17 -80.35 8.72
N LEU A 6 73.53 -81.45 8.29
CA LEU A 6 72.14 -81.45 7.83
C LEU A 6 71.14 -81.51 8.98
N LEU A 7 71.51 -82.10 10.12
CA LEU A 7 70.67 -82.10 11.32
C LEU A 7 70.64 -80.72 12.00
N PHE A 8 71.71 -79.93 11.90
CA PHE A 8 71.77 -78.56 12.43
C PHE A 8 70.78 -77.61 11.75
N PHE A 9 70.42 -77.85 10.47
CA PHE A 9 69.41 -77.08 9.74
C PHE A 9 67.96 -77.50 10.03
N LEU A 10 67.73 -78.69 10.60
CA LEU A 10 66.40 -79.20 10.94
C LEU A 10 66.04 -79.01 12.43
N LEU A 11 67.00 -78.59 13.25
CA LEU A 11 66.84 -78.34 14.70
C LEU A 11 67.30 -76.93 15.12
N SER A 12 67.61 -76.04 14.18
CA SER A 12 67.85 -74.63 14.51
C SER A 12 66.50 -73.98 14.88
N PRO A 13 66.39 -73.28 16.02
CA PRO A 13 65.22 -72.47 16.30
C PRO A 13 65.05 -71.46 15.17
N VAL A 14 63.90 -71.45 14.52
CA VAL A 14 63.57 -70.44 13.51
C VAL A 14 63.05 -69.21 14.26
N TYR A 15 63.90 -68.20 14.39
CA TYR A 15 63.61 -66.98 15.12
C TYR A 15 62.88 -65.96 14.23
N THR A 16 61.59 -66.16 13.95
CA THR A 16 60.88 -65.28 12.99
C THR A 16 60.07 -64.18 13.69
N CYS A 17 60.37 -62.92 13.37
CA CYS A 17 59.37 -61.84 13.46
C CYS A 17 58.27 -62.14 12.44
N LEU A 18 57.02 -62.24 12.89
CA LEU A 18 55.86 -62.47 12.02
C LEU A 18 54.75 -61.49 12.37
N LEU A 19 54.05 -61.00 11.35
CA LEU A 19 52.78 -60.31 11.55
C LEU A 19 51.72 -61.34 11.97
N GLU A 20 50.90 -60.99 12.95
CA GLU A 20 49.73 -61.79 13.30
C GLU A 20 48.85 -61.96 12.06
N ASN A 21 48.35 -63.19 11.86
CA ASN A 21 47.45 -63.56 10.75
C ASN A 21 48.08 -63.59 9.35
N GLY A 22 49.41 -63.55 9.22
CA GLY A 22 50.10 -63.73 7.92
C GLY A 22 49.93 -62.55 6.96
N MET A 23 49.66 -61.36 7.49
CA MET A 23 49.62 -60.12 6.71
C MET A 23 51.03 -59.71 6.26
N ASN A 24 51.13 -58.96 5.15
CA ASN A 24 52.39 -58.38 4.65
C ASN A 24 52.53 -56.88 4.99
N SER A 25 51.46 -56.25 5.48
CA SER A 25 51.43 -54.83 5.82
C SER A 25 50.39 -54.57 6.91
N VAL A 26 50.58 -53.48 7.65
CA VAL A 26 49.67 -53.03 8.72
C VAL A 26 48.94 -51.79 8.23
N TYR A 27 47.64 -51.72 8.47
CA TYR A 27 46.82 -50.55 8.15
C TYR A 27 46.29 -49.96 9.46
N LEU A 28 46.61 -48.70 9.72
CA LEU A 28 46.14 -47.94 10.86
C LEU A 28 45.38 -46.71 10.40
N SER A 29 44.58 -46.14 11.28
CA SER A 29 43.90 -44.88 11.04
C SER A 29 43.98 -43.99 12.28
N VAL A 30 44.20 -42.71 12.09
CA VAL A 30 44.37 -41.73 13.16
C VAL A 30 43.68 -40.43 12.78
N PHE A 31 43.05 -39.73 13.73
CA PHE A 31 42.52 -38.39 13.48
C PHE A 31 43.66 -37.36 13.42
N GLU A 32 43.49 -36.31 12.62
CA GLU A 32 44.52 -35.29 12.46
C GLU A 32 44.76 -34.44 13.71
N ASP A 33 43.73 -34.27 14.54
CA ASP A 33 43.78 -33.59 15.84
C ASP A 33 44.55 -34.38 16.93
N LEU A 34 45.09 -35.56 16.59
CA LEU A 34 45.86 -36.34 17.54
C LEU A 34 47.12 -35.56 17.96
N GLU A 35 47.22 -35.24 19.25
CA GLU A 35 48.38 -34.53 19.78
C GLU A 35 49.69 -35.33 19.56
N PRO A 36 50.81 -34.63 19.22
CA PRO A 36 52.13 -35.24 19.24
C PRO A 36 52.42 -35.92 20.57
N GLY A 37 52.86 -37.17 20.49
CA GLY A 37 53.13 -38.01 21.63
C GLY A 37 51.97 -38.89 22.08
N LYS A 38 50.85 -38.96 21.36
CA LYS A 38 49.83 -40.00 21.58
C LYS A 38 50.09 -41.23 20.70
N ILE A 39 49.42 -42.34 21.03
CA ILE A 39 49.56 -43.60 20.29
C ILE A 39 48.68 -43.57 19.03
N VAL A 40 49.31 -43.81 17.88
CA VAL A 40 48.65 -43.98 16.57
C VAL A 40 48.02 -45.36 16.45
N GLY A 41 48.70 -46.39 16.99
CA GLY A 41 48.20 -47.76 16.99
C GLY A 41 49.26 -48.75 17.46
N GLU A 42 48.85 -50.00 17.65
CA GLU A 42 49.74 -51.10 18.04
C GLU A 42 50.06 -51.99 16.85
N LEU A 43 51.34 -52.36 16.70
CA LEU A 43 51.82 -53.25 15.65
C LEU A 43 51.50 -54.70 16.03
N PRO A 44 50.72 -55.44 15.23
CA PRO A 44 50.34 -56.82 15.51
C PRO A 44 51.48 -57.77 15.17
N ILE A 45 52.59 -57.67 15.91
CA ILE A 45 53.82 -58.44 15.68
C ILE A 45 53.95 -59.52 16.74
N LYS A 46 54.15 -60.77 16.32
CA LYS A 46 54.55 -61.88 17.19
C LYS A 46 56.03 -62.21 16.97
N GLY A 47 56.67 -62.61 18.07
CA GLY A 47 57.94 -63.33 18.06
C GLY A 47 57.71 -64.68 18.73
N THR A 48 58.18 -65.75 18.11
CA THR A 48 58.14 -67.09 18.71
C THR A 48 59.53 -67.71 18.65
N VAL A 49 60.03 -68.16 19.80
CA VAL A 49 61.22 -69.01 19.91
C VAL A 49 60.79 -70.29 20.58
N ASN A 50 60.53 -71.36 19.81
CA ASN A 50 60.19 -72.68 20.37
C ASN A 50 59.11 -72.66 21.50
N GLY A 51 58.16 -71.72 21.46
CA GLY A 51 57.10 -71.56 22.48
C GLY A 51 57.36 -70.50 23.57
N GLU A 52 58.54 -69.87 23.62
CA GLU A 52 58.86 -68.74 24.49
C GLU A 52 58.87 -67.40 23.72
N LYS A 53 58.61 -66.29 24.43
CA LYS A 53 58.53 -64.93 23.87
C LYS A 53 59.94 -64.30 23.81
N PRO A 54 60.58 -64.16 22.63
CA PRO A 54 61.87 -63.44 22.53
C PRO A 54 61.72 -61.94 22.75
N ASP A 55 62.82 -61.28 23.13
CA ASP A 55 62.95 -59.83 23.05
C ASP A 55 63.05 -59.41 21.57
N LEU A 56 62.08 -58.62 21.10
CA LEU A 56 62.07 -58.09 19.74
C LEU A 56 62.67 -56.68 19.72
N SER A 57 63.62 -56.44 18.81
CA SER A 57 64.10 -55.09 18.53
C SER A 57 63.33 -54.49 17.36
N LEU A 58 62.64 -53.37 17.62
CA LEU A 58 61.89 -52.63 16.62
C LEU A 58 62.61 -51.32 16.30
N LYS A 59 62.76 -51.01 15.01
CA LYS A 59 63.42 -49.79 14.56
C LYS A 59 62.67 -49.19 13.38
N LEU A 60 62.33 -47.91 13.46
CA LEU A 60 61.74 -47.22 12.33
C LEU A 60 62.80 -46.97 11.23
N ILE A 61 62.48 -47.32 9.98
CA ILE A 61 63.32 -47.07 8.80
C ILE A 61 62.79 -45.87 8.01
N LYS A 62 61.47 -45.77 7.84
CA LYS A 62 60.76 -44.70 7.10
C LYS A 62 59.66 -44.08 7.97
N GLY A 63 59.39 -42.79 7.82
CA GLY A 63 58.35 -42.06 8.56
C GLY A 63 58.80 -41.46 9.90
N LYS A 64 60.12 -41.29 10.12
CA LYS A 64 60.73 -40.79 11.38
C LYS A 64 60.44 -39.32 11.69
N ASP A 65 59.98 -38.60 10.69
CA ASP A 65 59.50 -37.23 10.73
C ASP A 65 58.11 -37.16 11.38
N LEU A 66 57.26 -38.16 11.16
CA LEU A 66 55.86 -38.17 11.62
C LEU A 66 55.58 -39.08 12.82
N VAL A 67 56.25 -40.23 12.91
CA VAL A 67 56.01 -41.22 13.99
C VAL A 67 57.31 -41.70 14.63
N ASP A 68 57.19 -42.24 15.83
CA ASP A 68 58.22 -42.96 16.56
C ASP A 68 57.65 -44.24 17.18
N ILE A 69 58.51 -45.14 17.66
CA ILE A 69 58.09 -46.37 18.35
C ILE A 69 58.21 -46.13 19.86
N GLU A 70 57.14 -46.35 20.61
CA GLU A 70 57.17 -46.21 22.07
C GLU A 70 58.12 -47.26 22.68
N PRO A 71 59.18 -46.85 23.42
CA PRO A 71 60.24 -47.75 23.87
C PRO A 71 59.73 -48.96 24.65
N GLY A 72 60.23 -50.15 24.32
CA GLY A 72 59.85 -51.40 24.99
C GLY A 72 58.43 -51.88 24.69
N THR A 73 57.71 -51.20 23.79
CA THR A 73 56.35 -51.57 23.37
C THR A 73 56.30 -51.85 21.87
N LYS A 74 55.12 -52.24 21.37
CA LYS A 74 54.83 -52.41 19.94
C LYS A 74 53.99 -51.26 19.40
N LYS A 75 53.92 -50.13 20.10
CA LYS A 75 53.02 -49.04 19.77
C LYS A 75 53.74 -47.95 18.98
N LEU A 76 53.12 -47.50 17.90
CA LEU A 76 53.54 -46.31 17.17
C LEU A 76 52.98 -45.07 17.88
N LYS A 77 53.84 -44.10 18.13
CA LYS A 77 53.54 -42.82 18.78
C LYS A 77 53.70 -41.70 17.75
N LEU A 78 52.77 -40.77 17.72
CA LEU A 78 52.87 -39.60 16.85
C LEU A 78 54.00 -38.69 17.31
N LYS A 79 54.76 -38.11 16.40
CA LYS A 79 55.92 -37.25 16.68
C LYS A 79 55.73 -35.81 16.24
N ALA A 80 55.04 -35.59 15.12
CA ALA A 80 54.71 -34.28 14.58
C ALA A 80 53.20 -34.17 14.40
N PRO A 81 52.61 -32.95 14.45
CA PRO A 81 51.19 -32.77 14.19
C PRO A 81 50.85 -33.27 12.78
N LEU A 82 49.60 -33.69 12.61
CA LEU A 82 49.03 -34.04 11.33
C LEU A 82 48.07 -32.94 10.91
N ASP A 83 48.05 -32.67 9.60
CA ASP A 83 47.11 -31.77 8.96
C ASP A 83 46.74 -32.44 7.63
N ARG A 84 45.49 -32.91 7.54
CA ARG A 84 44.96 -33.64 6.41
C ARG A 84 44.74 -32.69 5.24
N ASP A 85 44.31 -31.46 5.52
CA ASP A 85 43.91 -30.44 4.55
C ASP A 85 45.10 -29.74 3.88
N GLU A 86 46.27 -29.77 4.52
CA GLU A 86 47.56 -29.45 3.88
C GLU A 86 48.07 -30.56 2.92
N GLY A 87 47.30 -31.63 2.73
CA GLY A 87 47.50 -32.63 1.67
C GLY A 87 48.01 -33.99 2.15
N SER A 88 48.23 -34.19 3.45
CA SER A 88 48.75 -35.44 4.01
C SER A 88 47.63 -36.42 4.40
N THR A 89 46.86 -36.88 3.42
CA THR A 89 45.74 -37.83 3.66
C THR A 89 46.17 -39.25 4.09
N ARG A 90 47.42 -39.63 3.79
CA ARG A 90 48.02 -40.92 4.19
C ARG A 90 49.53 -40.85 4.18
N PHE A 91 50.17 -41.62 5.04
CA PHE A 91 51.62 -41.80 5.03
C PHE A 91 52.02 -43.26 5.26
N GLU A 92 53.25 -43.60 4.86
CA GLU A 92 53.83 -44.93 5.06
C GLU A 92 55.00 -44.84 6.04
N ALA A 93 54.91 -45.59 7.12
CA ALA A 93 56.02 -45.88 8.01
C ALA A 93 56.53 -47.30 7.76
N VAL A 94 57.85 -47.52 7.80
CA VAL A 94 58.43 -48.86 7.65
C VAL A 94 59.14 -49.22 8.94
N VAL A 95 58.71 -50.31 9.58
CA VAL A 95 59.27 -50.81 10.84
C VAL A 95 60.14 -52.02 10.55
N GLU A 96 61.42 -51.94 10.89
CA GLU A 96 62.33 -53.09 10.97
C GLU A 96 62.04 -53.86 12.26
N CYS A 97 61.80 -55.16 12.15
CA CYS A 97 61.74 -56.09 13.27
C CYS A 97 62.89 -57.07 13.18
N LYS A 98 63.69 -57.18 14.26
CA LYS A 98 64.80 -58.12 14.40
C LYS A 98 64.71 -58.86 15.72
N SER A 99 64.91 -60.18 15.68
CA SER A 99 65.07 -61.02 16.87
C SER A 99 66.41 -60.71 17.57
N SER A 100 66.45 -60.76 18.91
CA SER A 100 67.64 -60.47 19.72
C SER A 100 68.73 -61.55 19.70
N ASP A 101 68.41 -62.76 19.24
CA ASP A 101 69.34 -63.91 19.29
C ASP A 101 70.28 -63.96 18.07
N LEU A 102 71.54 -64.29 18.38
CA LEU A 102 72.72 -64.24 17.52
C LEU A 102 72.64 -65.15 16.28
N ASP A 103 71.96 -64.68 15.24
CA ASP A 103 72.28 -64.91 13.81
C ASP A 103 71.48 -63.88 12.98
N ALA A 104 72.07 -62.67 12.87
CA ALA A 104 71.39 -61.42 12.51
C ALA A 104 70.99 -61.25 11.03
N ASP A 105 71.34 -62.17 10.13
CA ASP A 105 71.20 -61.96 8.69
C ASP A 105 69.95 -62.61 8.07
N PHE A 106 69.27 -63.53 8.77
CA PHE A 106 68.11 -64.27 8.19
C PHE A 106 66.77 -64.00 8.88
N ASN A 107 66.73 -63.14 9.90
CA ASN A 107 65.53 -62.91 10.74
C ASN A 107 65.14 -61.43 10.82
N GLN A 108 65.28 -60.71 9.71
CA GLN A 108 64.83 -59.32 9.55
C GLN A 108 63.50 -59.28 8.78
N LEU A 109 62.49 -58.63 9.34
CA LEU A 109 61.23 -58.34 8.66
C LEU A 109 61.04 -56.82 8.58
N ASN A 110 60.87 -56.29 7.36
CA ASN A 110 60.44 -54.91 7.15
C ASN A 110 58.93 -54.90 6.99
N ILE A 111 58.24 -54.19 7.89
CA ILE A 111 56.79 -54.10 7.93
C ILE A 111 56.40 -52.72 7.42
N SER A 112 55.71 -52.66 6.28
CA SER A 112 55.05 -51.44 5.82
C SER A 112 53.78 -51.21 6.65
N VAL A 113 53.70 -50.03 7.26
CA VAL A 113 52.56 -49.54 8.03
C VAL A 113 51.97 -48.36 7.27
N PHE A 114 50.79 -48.56 6.68
CA PHE A 114 50.03 -47.51 6.02
C PHE A 114 49.09 -46.88 7.03
N VAL A 115 49.27 -45.58 7.27
CA VAL A 115 48.43 -44.82 8.19
C VAL A 115 47.54 -43.89 7.36
N THR A 116 46.24 -44.06 7.49
CA THR A 116 45.24 -43.14 6.93
C THR A 116 44.93 -42.06 7.94
N VAL A 117 45.03 -40.80 7.53
CA VAL A 117 44.62 -39.66 8.36
C VAL A 117 43.12 -39.45 8.19
N LYS A 118 42.39 -39.45 9.30
CA LYS A 118 40.96 -39.21 9.39
C LYS A 118 40.72 -37.73 9.65
N ASP A 119 39.72 -37.23 8.96
CA ASP A 119 39.24 -35.86 9.01
C ASP A 119 38.69 -35.48 10.38
N VAL A 120 38.95 -34.25 10.79
CA VAL A 120 38.33 -33.54 11.91
C VAL A 120 37.74 -32.25 11.35
N ASN A 121 36.57 -31.81 11.83
CA ASN A 121 36.03 -30.53 11.41
C ASN A 121 36.77 -29.38 12.10
N ASP A 122 37.87 -28.92 11.50
CA ASP A 122 38.69 -27.81 12.00
C ASP A 122 38.89 -26.66 11.00
N ASN A 123 38.37 -26.76 9.78
CA ASN A 123 38.21 -25.65 8.85
C ASN A 123 36.76 -25.14 8.79
N ALA A 124 36.59 -23.83 8.86
CA ALA A 124 35.27 -23.22 8.65
C ALA A 124 35.06 -22.90 7.16
N PRO A 125 33.81 -22.88 6.66
CA PRO A 125 33.51 -22.38 5.32
C PRO A 125 34.06 -20.97 5.12
N GLU A 126 34.65 -20.67 3.96
CA GLU A 126 35.27 -19.38 3.63
C GLU A 126 34.66 -18.80 2.34
N PHE A 127 34.12 -17.58 2.41
CA PHE A 127 33.63 -16.84 1.24
C PHE A 127 34.80 -16.26 0.43
N ASP A 128 34.59 -16.03 -0.87
CA ASP A 128 35.61 -15.46 -1.76
C ASP A 128 35.77 -13.93 -1.64
N ALA A 129 34.89 -13.26 -0.91
CA ALA A 129 34.91 -11.83 -0.65
C ALA A 129 34.59 -11.48 0.81
N GLU A 130 35.09 -10.34 1.28
CA GLU A 130 34.79 -9.80 2.62
C GLU A 130 33.41 -9.12 2.69
N GLU A 131 32.88 -8.65 1.55
CA GLU A 131 31.54 -8.09 1.40
C GLU A 131 31.05 -8.22 -0.05
N TYR A 132 29.73 -8.27 -0.24
CA TYR A 132 29.09 -8.21 -1.56
C TYR A 132 28.18 -7.00 -1.66
N ASN A 133 28.10 -6.41 -2.85
CA ASN A 133 27.29 -5.24 -3.14
C ASN A 133 26.41 -5.50 -4.35
N ILE A 134 25.09 -5.30 -4.21
CA ILE A 134 24.14 -5.43 -5.31
C ILE A 134 23.23 -4.21 -5.41
N THR A 135 22.70 -3.98 -6.60
CA THR A 135 21.69 -2.96 -6.87
C THR A 135 20.43 -3.65 -7.40
N ILE A 136 19.28 -3.37 -6.81
CA ILE A 136 18.00 -3.98 -7.18
C ILE A 136 16.93 -2.91 -7.34
N LYS A 137 15.98 -3.13 -8.25
CA LYS A 137 14.80 -2.27 -8.36
C LYS A 137 13.76 -2.63 -7.31
N GLU A 138 13.02 -1.65 -6.82
CA GLU A 138 11.93 -1.90 -5.86
C GLU A 138 10.75 -2.67 -6.46
N GLU A 139 10.51 -2.55 -7.77
CA GLU A 139 9.39 -3.18 -8.48
C GLU A 139 9.53 -4.72 -8.65
N LEU A 140 10.63 -5.31 -8.17
CA LEU A 140 10.91 -6.72 -8.38
C LEU A 140 9.87 -7.64 -7.67
N PRO A 141 9.27 -8.60 -8.39
CA PRO A 141 8.36 -9.55 -7.79
C PRO A 141 9.01 -10.44 -6.73
N ILE A 142 8.21 -10.88 -5.77
CA ILE A 142 8.60 -11.91 -4.80
C ILE A 142 9.04 -13.19 -5.54
N GLY A 143 10.13 -13.80 -5.08
CA GLY A 143 10.77 -14.96 -5.68
C GLY A 143 11.77 -14.63 -6.79
N THR A 144 11.94 -13.35 -7.15
CA THR A 144 12.96 -12.95 -8.13
C THR A 144 14.36 -13.19 -7.57
N ILE A 145 15.23 -13.80 -8.36
CA ILE A 145 16.64 -13.97 -8.04
C ILE A 145 17.33 -12.60 -8.18
N VAL A 146 17.94 -12.14 -7.08
CA VAL A 146 18.64 -10.84 -7.05
C VAL A 146 20.16 -10.99 -6.97
N PHE A 147 20.64 -12.13 -6.48
CA PHE A 147 22.08 -12.38 -6.36
C PHE A 147 22.38 -13.88 -6.39
N ALA A 148 23.37 -14.27 -7.19
CA ALA A 148 23.77 -15.67 -7.38
C ALA A 148 25.29 -15.84 -7.58
N ASP A 149 26.06 -14.77 -7.39
CA ASP A 149 27.51 -14.74 -7.60
C ASP A 149 28.22 -14.64 -6.24
N PHE A 150 27.95 -15.63 -5.38
CA PHE A 150 28.64 -15.85 -4.12
C PHE A 150 28.79 -17.35 -3.90
N GLU A 151 29.86 -17.76 -3.24
CA GLU A 151 30.05 -19.15 -2.84
C GLU A 151 31.01 -19.18 -1.64
N ALA A 152 30.77 -20.09 -0.71
CA ALA A 152 31.72 -20.44 0.33
C ALA A 152 32.36 -21.78 0.00
N THR A 153 33.63 -21.93 0.35
CA THR A 153 34.40 -23.17 0.18
C THR A 153 34.91 -23.65 1.51
N ASP A 154 34.94 -24.96 1.71
CA ASP A 154 35.44 -25.59 2.92
C ASP A 154 36.58 -26.55 2.54
N ARG A 155 37.67 -26.53 3.31
CA ARG A 155 38.91 -27.28 3.00
C ARG A 155 38.85 -28.73 3.47
N ASP A 156 37.95 -29.05 4.40
CA ASP A 156 37.78 -30.37 5.00
C ASP A 156 37.44 -31.45 3.95
N GLN A 157 37.44 -32.72 4.39
CA GLN A 157 37.07 -33.83 3.53
C GLN A 157 35.65 -33.66 2.93
N PRO A 158 35.47 -33.91 1.61
CA PRO A 158 34.14 -34.00 1.00
C PRO A 158 33.21 -34.93 1.79
N GLY A 159 32.22 -34.34 2.45
CA GLY A 159 31.40 -35.00 3.47
C GLY A 159 30.72 -33.97 4.36
N PRO A 160 30.18 -34.37 5.53
CA PRO A 160 29.49 -33.45 6.44
C PRO A 160 30.33 -32.23 6.82
N ASN A 161 31.63 -32.41 7.05
CA ASN A 161 32.56 -31.35 7.45
C ASN A 161 32.75 -30.27 6.38
N SER A 162 32.58 -30.62 5.09
CA SER A 162 32.70 -29.67 3.98
C SER A 162 31.36 -29.37 3.27
N PHE A 163 30.24 -29.89 3.77
CA PHE A 163 28.94 -29.79 3.10
C PHE A 163 28.19 -28.56 3.61
N ILE A 164 28.16 -27.52 2.78
CA ILE A 164 27.73 -26.19 3.19
C ILE A 164 26.21 -25.99 2.99
N GLN A 165 25.58 -25.40 3.98
CA GLN A 165 24.24 -24.81 3.91
C GLN A 165 24.32 -23.29 4.06
N TYR A 166 23.60 -22.59 3.19
CA TYR A 166 23.50 -21.13 3.18
C TYR A 166 22.18 -20.68 3.81
N SER A 167 22.24 -19.55 4.52
CA SER A 167 21.05 -18.90 5.08
C SER A 167 21.27 -17.40 5.24
N ILE A 168 20.18 -16.64 5.40
CA ILE A 168 20.26 -15.23 5.80
C ILE A 168 20.08 -15.17 7.32
N VAL A 169 21.00 -14.51 8.00
CA VAL A 169 20.97 -14.33 9.46
C VAL A 169 19.79 -13.43 9.83
N ASN A 170 19.06 -13.80 10.90
CA ASN A 170 17.96 -12.98 11.40
C ASN A 170 18.47 -11.59 11.83
N GLY A 171 17.87 -10.55 11.25
CA GLY A 171 18.24 -9.15 11.46
C GLY A 171 17.06 -8.22 11.16
N GLU A 172 17.32 -6.92 11.03
CA GLU A 172 16.26 -5.93 10.73
C GLU A 172 15.64 -6.16 9.35
N TYR A 173 16.47 -6.49 8.35
CA TYR A 173 16.06 -6.61 6.94
C TYR A 173 16.02 -8.06 6.44
N SER A 174 16.20 -9.06 7.32
CA SER A 174 16.21 -10.48 6.95
C SER A 174 14.85 -11.00 6.44
N ASP A 175 13.80 -10.20 6.56
CA ASP A 175 12.49 -10.50 5.98
C ASP A 175 12.31 -10.00 4.55
N LEU A 176 13.24 -9.22 4.01
CA LEU A 176 13.17 -8.72 2.63
C LEU A 176 13.73 -9.71 1.61
N LEU A 177 14.74 -10.48 2.03
CA LEU A 177 15.46 -11.45 1.19
C LEU A 177 15.40 -12.85 1.81
N GLU A 178 15.61 -13.87 0.98
CA GLU A 178 15.79 -15.25 1.45
C GLU A 178 16.74 -16.05 0.57
N ILE A 179 17.20 -17.18 1.11
CA ILE A 179 17.82 -18.27 0.36
C ILE A 179 16.87 -19.46 0.49
N SER A 180 16.03 -19.68 -0.53
CA SER A 180 14.95 -20.67 -0.46
C SER A 180 15.47 -22.12 -0.51
N ASP A 181 16.60 -22.35 -1.18
CA ASP A 181 17.29 -23.63 -1.24
C ASP A 181 18.65 -23.49 -0.53
N PRO A 182 18.83 -24.05 0.68
CA PRO A 182 20.05 -23.85 1.46
C PRO A 182 21.30 -24.44 0.80
N PHE A 183 21.15 -25.29 -0.23
CA PHE A 183 22.28 -25.89 -0.95
C PHE A 183 22.64 -25.12 -2.22
N LYS A 184 21.97 -24.00 -2.49
CA LYS A 184 22.28 -23.14 -3.63
C LYS A 184 22.60 -21.74 -3.13
N PRO A 185 23.73 -21.16 -3.56
CA PRO A 185 24.04 -19.77 -3.24
C PRO A 185 23.21 -18.83 -4.13
N VAL A 186 21.91 -18.76 -3.85
CA VAL A 186 20.98 -17.91 -4.61
C VAL A 186 20.09 -17.16 -3.63
N VAL A 187 20.19 -15.83 -3.66
CA VAL A 187 19.35 -14.93 -2.88
C VAL A 187 18.17 -14.48 -3.74
N THR A 188 16.98 -14.56 -3.17
CA THR A 188 15.72 -14.15 -3.80
C THR A 188 14.97 -13.11 -2.96
N ILE A 189 14.06 -12.37 -3.60
CA ILE A 189 13.13 -11.48 -2.91
C ILE A 189 12.12 -12.28 -2.10
N LYS A 190 12.05 -12.04 -0.80
CA LYS A 190 11.06 -12.63 0.12
C LYS A 190 9.82 -11.74 0.28
N ASN A 191 10.02 -10.43 0.37
CA ASN A 191 8.95 -9.43 0.53
C ASN A 191 9.17 -8.21 -0.36
N ARG A 192 8.11 -7.42 -0.55
CA ARG A 192 8.18 -6.17 -1.33
C ARG A 192 9.16 -5.19 -0.69
N ILE A 193 9.96 -4.57 -1.53
CA ILE A 193 10.89 -3.49 -1.21
C ILE A 193 10.27 -2.20 -1.74
N ASP A 194 10.48 -1.11 -1.04
CA ASP A 194 9.86 0.20 -1.27
C ASP A 194 10.94 1.25 -1.02
N TYR A 195 11.37 1.92 -2.08
CA TYR A 195 12.48 2.86 -2.09
C TYR A 195 12.18 4.08 -1.21
N GLU A 196 10.93 4.56 -1.20
CA GLU A 196 10.50 5.68 -0.36
C GLU A 196 10.64 5.37 1.13
N LYS A 197 10.66 4.08 1.51
CA LYS A 197 10.94 3.63 2.87
C LYS A 197 12.41 3.28 3.11
N ILE A 198 13.03 2.51 2.22
CA ILE A 198 14.35 1.92 2.42
C ILE A 198 15.15 2.05 1.12
N LYS A 199 16.13 2.94 1.11
CA LYS A 199 16.99 3.21 -0.06
C LYS A 199 18.21 2.29 -0.12
N GLU A 200 18.68 1.85 1.03
CA GLU A 200 19.81 0.94 1.17
C GLU A 200 19.61 0.11 2.44
N PHE A 201 20.00 -1.16 2.39
CA PHE A 201 20.00 -2.03 3.56
C PHE A 201 21.10 -3.08 3.46
N GLU A 202 21.43 -3.70 4.59
CA GLU A 202 22.45 -4.74 4.69
C GLU A 202 21.83 -6.00 5.31
N VAL A 203 22.18 -7.16 4.77
CA VAL A 203 21.88 -8.47 5.37
C VAL A 203 23.16 -9.30 5.49
N GLU A 204 23.25 -10.19 6.48
CA GLU A 204 24.37 -11.14 6.58
C GLU A 204 23.96 -12.49 5.98
N ILE A 205 24.79 -13.01 5.07
CA ILE A 205 24.70 -14.39 4.56
C ILE A 205 25.59 -15.26 5.46
N GLU A 206 25.05 -16.36 5.98
CA GLU A 206 25.79 -17.37 6.73
C GLU A 206 26.01 -18.62 5.87
N ALA A 207 27.25 -19.09 5.79
CA ALA A 207 27.61 -20.41 5.29
C ALA A 207 27.99 -21.29 6.48
N ARG A 208 27.34 -22.46 6.61
CA ARG A 208 27.52 -23.38 7.73
C ARG A 208 27.73 -24.80 7.22
N ASP A 209 28.79 -25.46 7.66
CA ASP A 209 29.01 -26.88 7.36
C ASP A 209 27.99 -27.79 8.08
N GLN A 210 28.07 -29.11 7.89
CA GLN A 210 27.28 -30.09 8.62
C GLN A 210 28.15 -31.01 9.48
N GLY A 211 29.36 -30.57 9.85
CA GLY A 211 30.27 -31.30 10.70
C GLY A 211 29.91 -31.20 12.19
N GLU A 212 30.68 -31.89 13.03
CA GLU A 212 30.47 -31.92 14.48
C GLU A 212 31.81 -31.68 15.22
N PRO A 213 31.98 -30.53 15.90
CA PRO A 213 31.04 -29.41 15.99
C PRO A 213 30.88 -28.69 14.63
N SER A 214 29.72 -28.11 14.37
CA SER A 214 29.53 -27.36 13.12
C SER A 214 30.30 -26.03 13.12
N GLN A 215 30.96 -25.69 12.03
CA GLN A 215 31.57 -24.38 11.81
C GLN A 215 30.77 -23.55 10.81
N PHE A 216 31.01 -22.24 10.86
CA PHE A 216 30.31 -21.30 10.00
C PHE A 216 31.12 -20.02 9.79
N SER A 217 30.84 -19.33 8.69
CA SER A 217 31.28 -17.97 8.42
C SER A 217 30.10 -17.11 7.96
N ARG A 218 30.30 -15.80 8.00
CA ARG A 218 29.30 -14.82 7.60
C ARG A 218 29.93 -13.74 6.73
N VAL A 219 29.15 -13.23 5.80
CA VAL A 219 29.55 -12.15 4.90
C VAL A 219 28.39 -11.16 4.73
N PRO A 220 28.64 -9.85 4.83
CA PRO A 220 27.62 -8.84 4.58
C PRO A 220 27.31 -8.72 3.09
N LEU A 221 26.03 -8.59 2.78
CA LEU A 221 25.48 -8.22 1.47
C LEU A 221 24.82 -6.85 1.60
N ARG A 222 25.44 -5.81 1.03
CA ARG A 222 24.84 -4.47 0.92
C ARG A 222 23.96 -4.40 -0.32
N VAL A 223 22.76 -3.88 -0.15
CA VAL A 223 21.73 -3.80 -1.18
C VAL A 223 21.34 -2.34 -1.37
N THR A 224 21.66 -1.79 -2.53
CA THR A 224 21.16 -0.48 -2.97
C THR A 224 19.85 -0.66 -3.72
N VAL A 225 18.83 0.11 -3.35
CA VAL A 225 17.52 0.07 -4.01
C VAL A 225 17.47 1.18 -5.07
N GLU A 226 17.12 0.80 -6.30
CA GLU A 226 16.80 1.72 -7.39
C GLU A 226 15.33 2.13 -7.32
N ASN A 227 15.11 3.43 -7.28
CA ASN A 227 13.80 4.06 -7.38
C ASN A 227 13.19 3.81 -8.76
N VAL A 228 11.90 3.48 -8.78
CA VAL A 228 11.08 3.31 -9.98
C VAL A 228 9.91 4.30 -9.89
N ASN A 229 9.53 4.88 -11.04
CA ASN A 229 8.34 5.72 -11.14
C ASN A 229 7.06 4.87 -10.88
N ASP A 230 6.67 4.76 -9.62
CA ASP A 230 5.66 3.85 -9.14
C ASP A 230 4.51 4.54 -8.35
N LEU A 231 4.73 5.78 -7.91
CA LEU A 231 3.74 6.61 -7.22
C LEU A 231 3.10 7.61 -8.17
N ASN A 232 1.92 8.10 -7.77
CA ASN A 232 1.26 9.19 -8.47
C ASN A 232 1.62 10.52 -7.82
N PRO A 233 1.62 11.63 -8.59
CA PRO A 233 1.77 12.95 -8.00
C PRO A 233 0.58 13.23 -7.06
N TYR A 234 0.75 14.13 -6.10
CA TYR A 234 -0.31 14.51 -5.18
C TYR A 234 -0.35 16.01 -4.94
N PHE A 235 -1.56 16.53 -4.78
CA PHE A 235 -1.78 17.93 -4.42
C PHE A 235 -1.64 18.15 -2.92
N SER A 236 -1.09 19.31 -2.53
CA SER A 236 -1.01 19.71 -1.11
C SER A 236 -2.38 19.79 -0.43
N GLN A 237 -3.43 20.07 -1.21
CA GLN A 237 -4.82 20.11 -0.76
C GLN A 237 -5.74 19.33 -1.69
N LYS A 238 -6.76 18.69 -1.11
CA LYS A 238 -7.83 18.00 -1.84
C LYS A 238 -8.88 18.96 -2.41
N LEU A 239 -8.94 20.18 -1.86
CA LEU A 239 -9.94 21.19 -2.21
C LEU A 239 -9.33 22.59 -2.06
N TYR A 240 -9.47 23.38 -3.11
CA TYR A 240 -9.21 24.80 -3.13
C TYR A 240 -10.51 25.56 -3.33
N LYS A 241 -10.57 26.78 -2.80
CA LYS A 241 -11.71 27.68 -3.01
C LYS A 241 -11.22 28.98 -3.61
N SER A 242 -12.02 29.59 -4.48
CA SER A 242 -11.76 30.93 -5.00
C SER A 242 -13.02 31.74 -4.88
N SER A 243 -12.93 32.89 -4.21
CA SER A 243 -14.05 33.83 -4.10
C SER A 243 -13.87 35.11 -4.90
N LYS A 244 -12.69 35.31 -5.50
CA LYS A 244 -12.33 36.54 -6.20
C LYS A 244 -11.37 36.30 -7.34
N ILE A 245 -11.42 37.20 -8.32
CA ILE A 245 -10.44 37.31 -9.40
C ILE A 245 -9.65 38.59 -9.15
N LYS A 246 -8.32 38.49 -9.18
CA LYS A 246 -7.42 39.63 -9.07
C LYS A 246 -6.41 39.60 -10.21
N ASP A 247 -6.27 40.72 -10.92
CA ASP A 247 -5.32 40.84 -12.05
C ASP A 247 -5.48 39.74 -13.11
N GLY A 248 -6.72 39.30 -13.37
CA GLY A 248 -7.03 38.21 -14.29
C GLY A 248 -6.73 36.79 -13.78
N GLN A 249 -6.42 36.62 -12.49
CA GLN A 249 -6.11 35.34 -11.85
C GLN A 249 -7.16 34.96 -10.80
N LEU A 250 -7.53 33.67 -10.72
CA LEU A 250 -8.31 33.17 -9.58
C LEU A 250 -7.43 33.10 -8.33
N VAL A 251 -7.88 33.78 -7.27
CA VAL A 251 -7.18 33.81 -5.99
C VAL A 251 -7.63 32.60 -5.16
N LEU A 252 -6.79 31.57 -5.13
CA LEU A 252 -7.11 30.29 -4.50
C LEU A 252 -6.90 30.35 -2.98
N GLN A 253 -7.65 29.56 -2.23
CA GLN A 253 -7.49 29.41 -0.79
C GLN A 253 -7.46 27.92 -0.44
N PRO A 254 -6.35 27.42 0.14
CA PRO A 254 -5.07 28.13 0.37
C PRO A 254 -4.29 28.40 -0.94
N GLU A 255 -3.44 29.44 -0.96
CA GLU A 255 -2.53 29.76 -2.08
C GLU A 255 -1.17 29.05 -1.92
N PRO A 256 -0.42 28.74 -3.01
CA PRO A 256 -0.83 28.38 -4.37
C PRO A 256 -1.05 26.86 -4.53
N ILE A 257 -1.56 26.40 -5.70
CA ILE A 257 -1.59 24.97 -6.04
C ILE A 257 -0.17 24.44 -6.03
N GLN A 258 0.08 23.44 -5.19
CA GLN A 258 1.34 22.73 -5.12
C GLN A 258 1.09 21.26 -5.38
N VAL A 259 1.89 20.69 -6.27
CA VAL A 259 1.94 19.27 -6.56
C VAL A 259 3.31 18.76 -6.18
N TYR A 260 3.32 17.62 -5.54
CA TYR A 260 4.50 16.91 -5.11
C TYR A 260 4.45 15.51 -5.71
N ASP A 261 5.62 14.98 -6.04
CA ASP A 261 5.79 13.60 -6.46
C ASP A 261 6.79 12.98 -5.49
N ALA A 262 6.42 11.83 -4.92
CA ALA A 262 7.22 11.16 -3.91
C ALA A 262 8.39 10.37 -4.51
N ASP A 263 8.31 10.02 -5.80
CA ASP A 263 9.38 9.31 -6.51
C ASP A 263 10.63 10.21 -6.66
N ASP A 264 10.48 11.54 -6.64
CA ASP A 264 11.58 12.53 -6.74
C ASP A 264 12.55 12.29 -7.92
N LEU A 265 12.06 11.64 -8.99
CA LEU A 265 12.81 11.36 -10.22
C LEU A 265 12.93 12.57 -11.16
N GLY A 266 12.44 13.73 -10.73
CA GLY A 266 12.46 14.97 -11.51
C GLY A 266 11.46 14.99 -12.68
N ALA A 267 10.37 14.22 -12.58
CA ALA A 267 9.29 14.23 -13.56
C ALA A 267 8.69 15.64 -13.69
N ASN A 268 8.48 16.11 -14.93
CA ASN A 268 7.78 17.36 -15.17
C ASN A 268 6.27 17.13 -15.04
N ILE A 269 5.60 17.98 -14.26
CA ILE A 269 4.15 17.91 -14.09
C ILE A 269 3.45 18.86 -15.06
N GLU A 270 2.56 18.31 -15.87
CA GLU A 270 1.65 19.03 -16.76
C GLU A 270 0.28 19.19 -16.11
N PHE A 271 -0.25 20.41 -16.18
CA PHE A 271 -1.56 20.74 -15.62
C PHE A 271 -2.63 20.85 -16.72
N SER A 272 -3.84 20.38 -16.42
CA SER A 272 -5.03 20.63 -17.24
C SER A 272 -6.27 20.94 -16.39
N LEU A 273 -7.23 21.65 -16.99
CA LEU A 273 -8.51 21.99 -16.36
C LEU A 273 -9.66 21.23 -17.03
N GLU A 274 -10.53 20.67 -16.22
CA GLU A 274 -11.76 20.01 -16.63
C GLU A 274 -12.97 20.52 -15.84
N GLY A 275 -14.17 20.21 -16.32
CA GLY A 275 -15.44 20.63 -15.71
C GLY A 275 -16.24 21.63 -16.56
N GLU A 276 -17.50 21.83 -16.18
CA GLU A 276 -18.40 22.77 -16.85
C GLU A 276 -17.90 24.21 -16.61
N GLY A 277 -17.80 25.01 -17.68
CA GLY A 277 -17.25 26.37 -17.60
C GLY A 277 -15.72 26.45 -17.52
N SER A 278 -14.99 25.32 -17.53
CA SER A 278 -13.51 25.30 -17.52
C SER A 278 -12.88 26.08 -18.67
N SER A 279 -13.55 26.16 -19.83
CA SER A 279 -13.04 26.92 -21.00
C SER A 279 -12.94 28.44 -20.79
N PHE A 280 -13.47 28.98 -19.70
CA PHE A 280 -13.28 30.38 -19.29
C PHE A 280 -11.95 30.60 -18.57
N PHE A 281 -11.21 29.53 -18.27
CA PHE A 281 -9.99 29.56 -17.50
C PHE A 281 -8.87 28.79 -18.20
N THR A 282 -7.63 29.08 -17.83
CA THR A 282 -6.43 28.32 -18.21
C THR A 282 -5.54 28.15 -16.99
N ILE A 283 -4.70 27.12 -16.97
CA ILE A 283 -3.75 26.87 -15.88
C ILE A 283 -2.34 26.89 -16.46
N ASP A 284 -1.44 27.61 -15.80
CA ASP A 284 -0.03 27.65 -16.20
C ASP A 284 0.78 26.53 -15.53
N LYS A 285 2.05 26.37 -15.95
CA LYS A 285 2.99 25.39 -15.40
C LYS A 285 3.32 25.57 -13.92
N ARG A 286 2.92 26.68 -13.29
CA ARG A 286 3.12 26.97 -11.87
C ARG A 286 1.87 26.67 -11.04
N GLY A 287 0.82 26.12 -11.65
CA GLY A 287 -0.45 25.86 -10.99
C GLY A 287 -1.31 27.11 -10.81
N VAL A 288 -1.02 28.20 -11.52
CA VAL A 288 -1.79 29.44 -11.45
C VAL A 288 -2.95 29.40 -12.45
N ILE A 289 -4.17 29.58 -11.98
CA ILE A 289 -5.37 29.60 -12.83
C ILE A 289 -5.70 31.04 -13.25
N LEU A 290 -5.65 31.29 -14.56
CA LEU A 290 -5.91 32.57 -15.21
C LEU A 290 -7.27 32.56 -15.90
N VAL A 291 -7.91 33.73 -15.98
CA VAL A 291 -9.14 33.95 -16.74
C VAL A 291 -8.80 34.09 -18.22
N ALA A 292 -9.34 33.19 -19.04
CA ALA A 292 -9.07 33.11 -20.48
C ALA A 292 -10.17 33.78 -21.34
N LYS A 293 -11.37 33.99 -20.78
CA LYS A 293 -12.52 34.60 -21.48
C LYS A 293 -13.24 35.59 -20.58
N GLU A 294 -13.83 36.62 -21.18
CA GLU A 294 -14.65 37.61 -20.48
C GLU A 294 -15.90 36.98 -19.84
N ASN A 295 -16.39 37.61 -18.76
CA ASN A 295 -17.57 37.20 -17.99
C ASN A 295 -17.53 35.72 -17.54
N PRO A 296 -16.52 35.31 -16.75
CA PRO A 296 -16.47 33.96 -16.20
C PRO A 296 -17.69 33.67 -15.31
N PRO A 297 -18.20 32.43 -15.29
CA PRO A 297 -19.33 32.05 -14.46
C PRO A 297 -18.99 32.20 -12.97
N SER A 298 -19.94 32.73 -12.19
CA SER A 298 -19.71 33.06 -10.77
C SER A 298 -19.70 31.85 -9.86
N HIS A 299 -20.39 30.76 -10.21
CA HIS A 299 -20.49 29.56 -9.38
C HIS A 299 -20.18 28.32 -10.22
N ILE A 300 -18.96 27.80 -10.12
CA ILE A 300 -18.54 26.59 -10.83
C ILE A 300 -17.61 25.71 -10.00
N THR A 301 -17.46 24.46 -10.45
CA THR A 301 -16.45 23.53 -9.95
C THR A 301 -15.47 23.21 -11.07
N LEU A 302 -14.19 23.49 -10.86
CA LEU A 302 -13.12 23.09 -11.75
C LEU A 302 -12.41 21.87 -11.18
N PHE A 303 -11.99 20.96 -12.07
CA PHE A 303 -11.11 19.85 -11.75
C PHE A 303 -9.73 20.17 -12.32
N VAL A 304 -8.72 20.22 -11.45
CA VAL A 304 -7.33 20.44 -11.86
C VAL A 304 -6.66 19.08 -11.89
N ASN A 305 -6.27 18.64 -13.08
CA ASN A 305 -5.50 17.41 -13.28
C ASN A 305 -4.02 17.76 -13.37
N ALA A 306 -3.19 17.00 -12.66
CA ALA A 306 -1.74 17.02 -12.74
C ALA A 306 -1.29 15.65 -13.26
N VAL A 307 -0.48 15.65 -14.31
CA VAL A 307 -0.03 14.44 -15.01
C VAL A 307 1.47 14.53 -15.22
N GLU A 308 2.19 13.43 -15.05
CA GLU A 308 3.60 13.37 -15.38
C GLU A 308 3.83 13.35 -16.90
N SER A 309 4.75 14.17 -17.39
CA SER A 309 5.06 14.30 -18.82
C SER A 309 5.60 13.00 -19.42
N ASP A 310 6.39 12.24 -18.67
CA ASP A 310 7.01 10.98 -19.08
C ASP A 310 6.11 9.76 -18.84
N ASN A 311 5.18 9.83 -17.89
CA ASN A 311 4.21 8.77 -17.63
C ASN A 311 2.77 9.30 -17.41
N LYS A 312 1.99 9.33 -18.49
CA LYS A 312 0.61 9.87 -18.45
C LYS A 312 -0.38 9.06 -17.60
N GLU A 313 -0.03 7.83 -17.24
CA GLU A 313 -0.85 7.02 -16.32
C GLU A 313 -0.71 7.51 -14.88
N ARG A 314 0.37 8.21 -14.55
CA ARG A 314 0.56 8.89 -13.26
C ARG A 314 -0.13 10.23 -13.28
N ASN A 315 -1.23 10.29 -12.55
CA ASN A 315 -2.00 11.52 -12.42
C ASN A 315 -2.63 11.66 -11.05
N ALA A 316 -2.98 12.90 -10.76
CA ALA A 316 -3.88 13.24 -9.68
C ALA A 316 -4.85 14.34 -10.11
N THR A 317 -5.94 14.43 -9.37
CA THR A 317 -6.95 15.46 -9.56
C THR A 317 -7.25 16.13 -8.22
N THR A 318 -7.36 17.46 -8.23
CA THR A 318 -7.91 18.24 -7.12
C THR A 318 -9.08 19.09 -7.59
N ILE A 319 -9.86 19.61 -6.63
CA ILE A 319 -11.08 20.37 -6.89
C ILE A 319 -10.84 21.83 -6.57
N VAL A 320 -11.30 22.72 -7.44
CA VAL A 320 -11.39 24.17 -7.18
C VAL A 320 -12.85 24.59 -7.23
N LEU A 321 -13.38 25.02 -6.09
CA LEU A 321 -14.72 25.61 -6.01
C LEU A 321 -14.61 27.12 -6.23
N VAL A 322 -15.19 27.59 -7.32
CA VAL A 322 -15.25 29.01 -7.66
C VAL A 322 -16.61 29.54 -7.24
N ASN A 323 -16.62 30.49 -6.32
CA ASN A 323 -17.79 31.23 -5.86
C ASN A 323 -17.47 32.72 -5.86
N LEU A 324 -17.49 33.34 -7.04
CA LEU A 324 -17.25 34.77 -7.21
C LEU A 324 -18.42 35.55 -6.62
N GLU A 325 -18.20 36.18 -5.48
CA GLU A 325 -19.17 37.13 -4.92
C GLU A 325 -19.17 38.39 -5.79
N ASN A 326 -20.36 38.92 -6.11
CA ASN A 326 -20.43 40.15 -6.89
C ASN A 326 -20.02 41.32 -5.99
N SER A 327 -18.88 41.93 -6.27
CA SER A 327 -18.37 43.03 -5.45
C SER A 327 -19.13 44.32 -5.75
N ILE A 328 -19.77 44.46 -6.91
CA ILE A 328 -20.56 45.65 -7.25
C ILE A 328 -22.03 45.42 -6.88
N ARG A 329 -22.59 46.37 -6.13
CA ARG A 329 -24.01 46.37 -5.77
C ARG A 329 -24.61 47.75 -5.91
N PHE A 330 -25.85 47.81 -6.38
CA PHE A 330 -26.65 49.03 -6.32
C PHE A 330 -27.12 49.30 -4.89
N GLU A 331 -27.32 50.57 -4.51
CA GLU A 331 -27.85 50.93 -3.18
C GLU A 331 -29.27 50.37 -2.95
N HIS A 332 -30.02 50.15 -4.03
CA HIS A 332 -31.37 49.61 -4.02
C HIS A 332 -31.48 48.42 -4.99
N GLN A 333 -32.33 47.45 -4.66
CA GLN A 333 -32.60 46.28 -5.51
C GLN A 333 -33.45 46.62 -6.75
N MET A 334 -34.14 47.76 -6.72
CA MET A 334 -34.82 48.35 -7.87
C MET A 334 -34.94 49.87 -7.70
N TYR A 335 -34.99 50.59 -8.80
CA TYR A 335 -35.26 52.03 -8.82
C TYR A 335 -36.60 52.28 -9.49
N SER A 336 -37.39 53.24 -9.00
CA SER A 336 -38.63 53.63 -9.68
C SER A 336 -38.92 55.11 -9.54
N THR A 337 -39.45 55.73 -10.58
CA THR A 337 -39.86 57.13 -10.57
C THR A 337 -41.15 57.36 -11.34
N LYS A 338 -41.83 58.46 -11.03
CA LYS A 338 -43.05 58.89 -11.69
C LYS A 338 -42.84 60.25 -12.33
N ILE A 339 -43.30 60.39 -13.58
CA ILE A 339 -43.24 61.66 -14.31
C ILE A 339 -44.60 61.98 -14.92
N SER A 340 -44.89 63.27 -15.12
CA SER A 340 -46.07 63.70 -15.87
C SER A 340 -45.79 63.68 -17.36
N GLN A 341 -46.81 63.33 -18.14
CA GLN A 341 -46.83 63.45 -19.59
C GLN A 341 -46.46 64.89 -19.97
N GLY A 342 -45.50 65.08 -20.89
CA GLY A 342 -45.00 66.42 -21.24
C GLY A 342 -43.88 66.97 -20.36
N THR A 343 -43.31 66.17 -19.44
CA THR A 343 -42.05 66.52 -18.76
C THR A 343 -40.99 66.95 -19.79
N ALA A 344 -40.41 68.13 -19.59
CA ALA A 344 -39.48 68.72 -20.55
C ALA A 344 -38.23 67.84 -20.77
N PRO A 345 -37.73 67.72 -22.01
CA PRO A 345 -36.44 67.08 -22.28
C PRO A 345 -35.32 67.77 -21.47
N ARG A 346 -34.28 67.01 -21.14
CA ARG A 346 -33.10 67.37 -20.32
C ARG A 346 -33.34 67.47 -18.81
N ASN A 347 -34.53 67.11 -18.32
CA ASN A 347 -34.74 66.94 -16.88
C ASN A 347 -34.16 65.61 -16.40
N VAL A 348 -33.38 65.67 -15.32
CA VAL A 348 -32.94 64.50 -14.56
C VAL A 348 -34.13 63.99 -13.75
N ILE A 349 -34.48 62.72 -13.92
CA ILE A 349 -35.68 62.11 -13.33
C ILE A 349 -35.37 61.10 -12.23
N MET A 350 -34.12 60.63 -12.17
CA MET A 350 -33.63 59.68 -11.18
C MET A 350 -32.10 59.69 -11.21
N VAL A 351 -31.48 59.37 -10.07
CA VAL A 351 -30.04 59.08 -9.99
C VAL A 351 -29.89 57.68 -9.41
N VAL A 352 -29.26 56.78 -10.15
CA VAL A 352 -28.93 55.45 -9.64
C VAL A 352 -27.51 55.44 -9.10
N LYS A 353 -27.30 54.74 -7.99
CA LYS A 353 -25.99 54.63 -7.37
C LYS A 353 -25.63 53.19 -7.09
N ALA A 354 -24.39 52.85 -7.41
CA ALA A 354 -23.77 51.58 -7.12
C ALA A 354 -22.47 51.82 -6.37
N VAL A 355 -22.05 50.83 -5.60
CA VAL A 355 -20.82 50.87 -4.82
C VAL A 355 -20.04 49.58 -5.07
N ASN A 356 -18.72 49.71 -5.17
CA ASN A 356 -17.85 48.56 -5.13
C ASN A 356 -17.54 48.21 -3.66
N THR A 357 -18.04 47.03 -3.32
CA THR A 357 -17.67 46.09 -2.27
C THR A 357 -16.35 46.36 -1.57
N GLU A 358 -15.34 46.17 -2.40
CA GLU A 358 -13.97 45.89 -2.02
C GLU A 358 -13.06 47.09 -2.29
N MET A 359 -13.51 48.03 -3.13
CA MET A 359 -12.74 49.21 -3.53
C MET A 359 -13.60 50.48 -3.43
N ALA A 360 -13.46 51.19 -2.31
CA ALA A 360 -14.26 52.38 -2.02
C ALA A 360 -14.09 53.53 -3.03
N ASP A 361 -12.91 53.64 -3.66
CA ASP A 361 -12.56 54.69 -4.63
C ASP A 361 -12.67 54.21 -6.09
N ASP A 362 -13.34 53.09 -6.34
CA ASP A 362 -13.50 52.54 -7.69
C ASP A 362 -14.41 53.42 -8.55
N LEU A 363 -13.99 53.69 -9.79
CA LEU A 363 -14.79 54.44 -10.75
C LEU A 363 -15.79 53.48 -11.41
N ILE A 364 -17.08 53.72 -11.13
CA ILE A 364 -18.20 52.93 -11.66
C ILE A 364 -18.77 53.61 -12.90
N VAL A 365 -18.92 52.85 -13.97
CA VAL A 365 -19.47 53.29 -15.25
C VAL A 365 -20.90 52.77 -15.41
N TYR A 366 -21.84 53.65 -15.72
CA TYR A 366 -23.25 53.31 -15.87
C TYR A 366 -23.69 53.21 -17.35
N SER A 367 -24.56 52.25 -17.68
CA SER A 367 -25.19 52.15 -19.00
C SER A 367 -26.61 51.59 -18.94
N LEU A 368 -27.47 51.97 -19.89
CA LEU A 368 -28.81 51.39 -20.07
C LEU A 368 -28.75 50.17 -21.00
N LYS A 369 -29.39 49.07 -20.60
CA LYS A 369 -29.48 47.81 -21.35
C LYS A 369 -30.95 47.42 -21.50
N ASP A 370 -31.37 47.11 -22.71
CA ASP A 370 -32.76 46.77 -23.06
C ASP A 370 -33.81 47.82 -22.66
N SER A 371 -34.20 48.65 -23.62
CA SER A 371 -35.49 49.34 -23.57
C SER A 371 -36.46 48.54 -24.44
N ALA A 372 -37.27 47.67 -23.84
CA ALA A 372 -38.27 46.89 -24.56
C ALA A 372 -39.24 47.78 -25.35
N HIS A 373 -39.34 49.06 -24.99
CA HIS A 373 -40.06 50.12 -25.69
C HIS A 373 -39.06 51.28 -25.83
N ASP A 374 -38.78 51.79 -27.04
CA ASP A 374 -37.84 52.89 -27.35
C ASP A 374 -38.18 54.20 -26.60
N ILE A 375 -38.03 54.24 -25.29
CA ILE A 375 -38.25 55.45 -24.48
C ILE A 375 -36.97 56.28 -24.61
N PRO A 376 -37.08 57.58 -24.91
CA PRO A 376 -35.93 58.45 -25.09
C PRO A 376 -35.31 58.80 -23.74
N LEU A 377 -34.59 57.85 -23.13
CA LEU A 377 -33.80 58.01 -21.92
C LEU A 377 -32.31 57.96 -22.24
N SER A 378 -31.53 58.71 -21.48
CA SER A 378 -30.07 58.64 -21.44
C SER A 378 -29.63 58.54 -19.99
N ILE A 379 -28.49 57.91 -19.74
CA ILE A 379 -27.85 57.87 -18.44
C ILE A 379 -26.47 58.51 -18.54
N ASP A 380 -26.13 59.36 -17.58
CA ASP A 380 -24.77 59.85 -17.43
C ASP A 380 -23.86 58.71 -16.95
N VAL A 381 -22.79 58.48 -17.71
CA VAL A 381 -21.91 57.33 -17.52
C VAL A 381 -21.09 57.39 -16.23
N GLN A 382 -20.94 58.55 -15.58
CA GLN A 382 -20.17 58.72 -14.35
C GLN A 382 -21.04 59.01 -13.13
N THR A 383 -22.13 59.77 -13.29
CA THR A 383 -22.97 60.19 -12.16
C THR A 383 -24.17 59.28 -11.93
N GLY A 384 -24.56 58.46 -12.93
CA GLY A 384 -25.76 57.62 -12.86
C GLY A 384 -27.07 58.42 -12.97
N GLU A 385 -27.01 59.68 -13.41
CA GLU A 385 -28.18 60.52 -13.64
C GLU A 385 -28.94 60.08 -14.90
N ILE A 386 -30.20 59.69 -14.72
CA ILE A 386 -31.10 59.32 -15.82
C ILE A 386 -31.87 60.56 -16.27
N THR A 387 -31.73 60.89 -17.55
CA THR A 387 -32.29 62.09 -18.18
C THR A 387 -33.21 61.73 -19.34
N ILE A 388 -34.31 62.46 -19.47
CA ILE A 388 -35.19 62.38 -20.63
C ILE A 388 -34.55 63.12 -21.80
N VAL A 389 -34.32 62.46 -22.94
CA VAL A 389 -33.73 63.07 -24.15
C VAL A 389 -34.75 63.42 -25.24
N GLY A 390 -36.02 63.05 -25.07
CA GLY A 390 -37.10 63.31 -26.03
C GLY A 390 -38.47 63.41 -25.36
N HIS A 391 -39.51 63.75 -26.13
CA HIS A 391 -40.86 63.85 -25.57
C HIS A 391 -41.45 62.46 -25.30
N ILE A 392 -42.02 62.28 -24.11
CA ILE A 392 -42.73 61.06 -23.73
C ILE A 392 -44.22 61.37 -23.74
N ASN A 393 -44.89 60.89 -24.78
CA ASN A 393 -46.32 61.15 -25.04
C ASN A 393 -47.22 60.00 -24.61
N ASP A 394 -46.66 58.81 -24.42
CA ASP A 394 -47.39 57.61 -24.06
C ASP A 394 -47.47 57.48 -22.52
N ILE A 395 -48.69 57.31 -22.01
CA ILE A 395 -48.96 57.06 -20.59
C ILE A 395 -48.78 55.55 -20.35
N GLY A 396 -48.01 55.18 -19.34
CA GLY A 396 -47.70 53.78 -19.10
C GLY A 396 -46.58 53.53 -18.11
N LYS A 397 -46.24 52.25 -17.95
CA LYS A 397 -45.11 51.80 -17.15
C LYS A 397 -44.04 51.22 -18.06
N TYR A 398 -42.81 51.63 -17.83
CA TYR A 398 -41.66 51.25 -18.62
C TYR A 398 -40.57 50.67 -17.74
N ALA A 399 -40.09 49.49 -18.08
CA ALA A 399 -38.97 48.84 -17.40
C ALA A 399 -37.72 48.93 -18.28
N VAL A 400 -36.62 49.41 -17.70
CA VAL A 400 -35.30 49.52 -18.33
C VAL A 400 -34.28 48.92 -17.38
N ASN A 401 -33.33 48.13 -17.86
CA ASN A 401 -32.26 47.64 -16.99
C ASN A 401 -31.10 48.63 -17.00
N VAL A 402 -30.64 49.01 -15.82
CA VAL A 402 -29.43 49.81 -15.66
C VAL A 402 -28.28 48.89 -15.27
N THR A 403 -27.14 49.05 -15.92
CA THR A 403 -25.92 48.30 -15.64
C THR A 403 -24.89 49.23 -15.01
N ALA A 404 -24.21 48.74 -13.99
CA ALA A 404 -23.07 49.40 -13.37
C ALA A 404 -21.85 48.48 -13.52
N THR A 405 -20.76 49.02 -14.06
CA THR A 405 -19.55 48.28 -14.35
C THR A 405 -18.36 48.94 -13.68
N SER A 406 -17.55 48.19 -12.95
CA SER A 406 -16.28 48.70 -12.41
C SER A 406 -15.31 48.95 -13.55
N SER A 407 -14.76 50.16 -13.63
CA SER A 407 -13.69 50.46 -14.59
C SER A 407 -12.38 49.77 -14.26
N SER A 408 -12.17 49.39 -12.99
CA SER A 408 -10.94 48.75 -12.51
C SER A 408 -10.97 47.24 -12.70
N THR A 409 -12.11 46.58 -12.40
CA THR A 409 -12.22 45.11 -12.46
C THR A 409 -12.97 44.59 -13.68
N GLY A 410 -13.73 45.45 -14.37
CA GLY A 410 -14.63 45.03 -15.46
C GLY A 410 -15.85 44.23 -14.98
N GLU A 411 -16.00 44.01 -13.67
CA GLU A 411 -17.18 43.38 -13.09
C GLU A 411 -18.41 44.24 -13.35
N SER A 412 -19.55 43.62 -13.64
CA SER A 412 -20.79 44.35 -13.89
C SER A 412 -21.97 43.73 -13.15
N THR A 413 -22.87 44.60 -12.72
CA THR A 413 -24.14 44.22 -12.09
C THR A 413 -25.26 45.01 -12.73
N LEU A 414 -26.49 44.52 -12.61
CA LEU A 414 -27.68 45.15 -13.21
C LEU A 414 -28.77 45.38 -12.17
N VAL A 415 -29.53 46.45 -12.34
CA VAL A 415 -30.70 46.79 -11.52
C VAL A 415 -31.86 47.20 -12.43
N PRO A 416 -33.09 46.73 -12.16
CA PRO A 416 -34.26 47.19 -12.87
C PRO A 416 -34.62 48.64 -12.46
N PHE A 417 -34.92 49.47 -13.47
CA PHE A 417 -35.47 50.81 -13.32
C PHE A 417 -36.88 50.88 -13.93
N LEU A 418 -37.86 51.23 -13.11
CA LEU A 418 -39.28 51.34 -13.49
C LEU A 418 -39.72 52.81 -13.58
N LEU A 419 -40.02 53.29 -14.78
CA LEU A 419 -40.58 54.60 -15.03
C LEU A 419 -42.10 54.51 -15.21
N THR A 420 -42.87 55.30 -14.45
CA THR A 420 -44.32 55.46 -14.66
C THR A 420 -44.61 56.85 -15.20
N VAL A 421 -45.30 56.95 -16.33
CA VAL A 421 -45.75 58.21 -16.93
C VAL A 421 -47.23 58.35 -16.67
N GLU A 422 -47.64 59.43 -16.01
CA GLU A 422 -49.03 59.75 -15.66
C GLU A 422 -49.51 60.98 -16.42
N GLU A 423 -50.82 61.14 -16.63
CA GLU A 423 -51.41 62.27 -17.36
C GLU A 423 -51.14 63.61 -16.64
N ASP A 424 -50.87 64.68 -17.40
CA ASP A 424 -50.65 66.03 -16.85
C ASP A 424 -51.96 66.59 -16.29
N SER A 425 -52.13 66.55 -14.97
CA SER A 425 -53.35 67.00 -14.33
C SER A 425 -53.38 68.53 -14.18
N GLN A 426 -54.01 69.25 -15.11
CA GLN A 426 -54.55 70.57 -14.81
C GLN A 426 -55.85 70.45 -13.99
N LEU A 427 -55.91 71.19 -12.87
CA LEU A 427 -57.00 71.17 -11.89
C LEU A 427 -58.39 71.48 -12.49
N PRO A 428 -59.45 70.87 -11.93
CA PRO A 428 -60.73 71.53 -11.74
C PRO A 428 -61.02 71.89 -10.26
N THR A 429 -61.87 72.90 -10.13
CA THR A 429 -62.40 73.62 -8.97
C THR A 429 -62.83 72.81 -7.74
N ILE A 430 -62.56 73.38 -6.55
CA ILE A 430 -62.89 72.90 -5.20
C ILE A 430 -64.26 73.40 -4.71
N SER A 431 -65.04 72.55 -4.03
CA SER A 431 -65.93 72.90 -2.88
C SER A 431 -66.52 71.62 -2.20
N PRO A 432 -66.93 71.65 -0.91
CA PRO A 432 -66.05 71.15 0.16
C PRO A 432 -66.66 70.21 1.25
N ILE A 433 -65.76 69.54 1.99
CA ILE A 433 -65.80 69.06 3.40
C ILE A 433 -66.60 67.78 3.79
N ALA A 434 -65.87 66.78 4.32
CA ALA A 434 -65.85 66.36 5.74
C ALA A 434 -64.90 65.14 5.93
N SER A 435 -63.63 65.33 6.30
CA SER A 435 -63.07 65.33 7.67
C SER A 435 -62.96 63.96 8.37
N SER A 436 -61.76 63.39 8.43
CA SER A 436 -61.01 63.14 9.68
C SER A 436 -59.67 62.40 9.40
N CYS A 437 -58.65 62.72 10.19
CA CYS A 437 -57.24 62.29 10.10
C CYS A 437 -56.78 61.90 11.54
N PRO A 438 -55.55 61.38 11.79
CA PRO A 438 -55.07 59.98 11.76
C PRO A 438 -54.54 59.54 13.19
N PRO A 439 -53.69 58.48 13.42
CA PRO A 439 -52.34 58.30 12.85
C PRO A 439 -51.88 56.84 12.50
N ALA A 440 -50.92 56.79 11.55
CA ALA A 440 -49.74 55.93 11.41
C ALA A 440 -49.75 54.43 11.75
N ILE A 441 -49.39 53.59 10.75
CA ILE A 441 -48.43 52.48 10.87
C ILE A 441 -47.58 52.40 9.58
N ILE A 442 -46.26 52.48 9.74
CA ILE A 442 -45.23 52.01 8.79
C ILE A 442 -45.02 50.54 9.08
N ILE A 443 -45.18 49.62 8.11
CA ILE A 443 -44.39 48.38 7.96
C ILE A 443 -44.33 48.00 6.47
N SER A 444 -43.15 47.54 6.06
CA SER A 444 -42.70 46.94 4.80
C SER A 444 -43.70 46.00 4.11
N ASN A 445 -43.47 45.74 2.82
CA ASN A 445 -43.11 44.38 2.38
C ASN A 445 -42.71 44.38 0.89
N GLU A 446 -41.40 44.17 0.68
CA GLU A 446 -40.90 43.48 -0.49
C GLU A 446 -41.60 42.13 -0.60
N SER A 447 -42.00 41.73 -1.80
CA SER A 447 -42.58 40.43 -2.08
C SER A 447 -41.50 39.35 -2.02
N THR A 448 -41.01 39.02 -0.82
CA THR A 448 -40.15 37.87 -0.59
C THR A 448 -41.03 36.62 -0.46
N ILE A 449 -40.93 35.71 -1.44
CA ILE A 449 -41.48 34.36 -1.30
C ILE A 449 -40.77 33.67 -0.12
N SER A 450 -41.54 33.11 0.82
CA SER A 450 -41.00 32.44 2.00
C SER A 450 -41.93 31.32 2.46
N PHE A 451 -41.33 30.22 2.93
CA PHE A 451 -42.09 29.08 3.46
C PHE A 451 -42.63 29.37 4.87
N GLU A 452 -43.79 28.81 5.24
CA GLU A 452 -44.33 28.95 6.61
C GLU A 452 -43.36 28.43 7.68
N LYS A 453 -42.46 27.52 7.29
CA LYS A 453 -41.46 26.91 8.16
C LYS A 453 -40.13 26.80 7.44
N SER A 454 -39.05 26.99 8.19
CA SER A 454 -37.68 26.70 7.76
C SER A 454 -37.44 25.21 7.53
N GLU A 455 -38.24 24.35 8.16
CA GLU A 455 -38.16 22.89 8.04
C GLU A 455 -39.54 22.22 8.14
N PHE A 456 -39.80 21.22 7.29
CA PHE A 456 -41.00 20.39 7.31
C PHE A 456 -40.64 18.94 7.61
N ILE A 457 -41.29 18.33 8.61
CA ILE A 457 -41.09 16.93 8.96
C ILE A 457 -42.29 16.11 8.49
N MET A 458 -42.04 15.09 7.68
CA MET A 458 -43.03 14.18 7.12
C MET A 458 -42.69 12.74 7.51
N ALA A 459 -43.67 11.83 7.49
CA ALA A 459 -43.45 10.42 7.82
C ALA A 459 -44.07 9.50 6.78
N MET A 460 -43.35 8.45 6.38
CA MET A 460 -43.92 7.35 5.60
C MET A 460 -44.70 6.43 6.55
N SER A 461 -45.94 6.06 6.21
CA SER A 461 -46.80 5.17 7.02
C SER A 461 -47.30 3.97 6.19
N THR A 462 -47.48 2.82 6.85
CA THR A 462 -47.87 1.52 6.26
C THR A 462 -49.34 1.40 5.90
N SER A 463 -50.20 2.29 6.38
CA SER A 463 -51.64 2.17 6.18
C SER A 463 -52.09 2.94 4.94
N ASN A 464 -52.29 2.20 3.84
CA ASN A 464 -52.99 2.58 2.62
C ASN A 464 -52.17 3.40 1.61
N ASN A 465 -51.55 2.70 0.66
CA ASN A 465 -51.38 3.00 -0.77
C ASN A 465 -51.42 4.48 -1.25
N LEU A 466 -50.84 5.41 -0.51
CA LEU A 466 -50.85 6.83 -0.88
C LEU A 466 -49.43 7.29 -1.22
N PRO A 467 -49.18 7.72 -2.46
CA PRO A 467 -47.91 8.29 -2.86
C PRO A 467 -47.70 9.71 -2.30
N VAL A 468 -48.54 10.23 -1.40
CA VAL A 468 -48.48 11.61 -0.88
C VAL A 468 -48.00 11.61 0.57
N LEU A 469 -46.90 12.31 0.85
CA LEU A 469 -46.24 12.34 2.15
C LEU A 469 -46.58 13.60 2.97
N GLY A 470 -46.88 14.69 2.28
CA GLY A 470 -47.23 15.95 2.93
C GLY A 470 -47.31 17.09 1.93
N HIS A 471 -47.62 18.27 2.45
CA HIS A 471 -47.75 19.49 1.66
C HIS A 471 -46.87 20.57 2.28
N ILE A 472 -46.00 21.17 1.47
CA ILE A 472 -45.21 22.32 1.87
C ILE A 472 -45.97 23.59 1.50
N LYS A 473 -46.23 24.44 2.50
CA LYS A 473 -47.00 25.68 2.35
C LYS A 473 -46.10 26.89 2.47
N LEU A 474 -46.41 27.90 1.67
CA LEU A 474 -45.81 29.22 1.80
C LEU A 474 -46.54 30.07 2.82
N SER A 475 -45.81 31.03 3.38
CA SER A 475 -46.35 32.03 4.30
C SER A 475 -47.58 32.72 3.69
N PRO A 476 -48.65 32.97 4.45
CA PRO A 476 -49.89 33.57 3.95
C PRO A 476 -49.71 34.97 3.31
N GLU A 477 -48.58 35.63 3.56
CA GLU A 477 -48.22 36.94 2.97
C GLU A 477 -47.46 36.84 1.63
N SER A 478 -47.23 35.64 1.10
CA SER A 478 -46.44 35.41 -0.12
C SER A 478 -47.26 35.44 -1.42
N SER A 479 -46.62 35.91 -2.51
CA SER A 479 -47.14 35.90 -3.89
C SER A 479 -47.31 34.46 -4.43
N LYS A 480 -48.18 34.27 -5.43
CA LYS A 480 -48.45 32.96 -6.07
C LYS A 480 -47.15 32.36 -6.66
N VAL A 481 -46.92 31.08 -6.36
CA VAL A 481 -45.78 30.29 -6.86
C VAL A 481 -45.97 29.89 -8.32
N SER A 482 -44.90 29.99 -9.11
CA SER A 482 -44.87 29.53 -10.50
C SER A 482 -44.39 28.09 -10.60
N LYS A 483 -43.42 27.68 -9.77
CA LYS A 483 -42.84 26.32 -9.81
C LYS A 483 -42.17 25.88 -8.50
N TYR A 484 -42.27 24.57 -8.19
CA TYR A 484 -41.46 23.91 -7.17
C TYR A 484 -40.46 22.97 -7.82
N ASN A 485 -39.19 23.01 -7.38
CA ASN A 485 -38.12 22.13 -7.85
C ASN A 485 -37.44 21.42 -6.67
N LEU A 486 -37.10 20.15 -6.86
CA LEU A 486 -36.28 19.40 -5.92
C LEU A 486 -34.80 19.54 -6.33
N LEU A 487 -33.98 20.16 -5.48
CA LEU A 487 -32.60 20.53 -5.82
C LEU A 487 -31.60 19.40 -5.62
N ASN A 488 -31.80 18.57 -4.59
CA ASN A 488 -31.03 17.35 -4.45
C ASN A 488 -31.72 16.27 -5.29
N LEU A 489 -31.07 15.77 -6.34
CA LEU A 489 -31.59 14.82 -7.37
C LEU A 489 -32.02 13.44 -6.82
N ASN A 490 -32.81 13.42 -5.74
CA ASN A 490 -33.29 12.22 -5.10
C ASN A 490 -34.37 11.58 -5.99
N LYS A 491 -34.00 10.47 -6.62
CA LYS A 491 -34.84 9.78 -7.60
C LYS A 491 -36.14 9.23 -7.01
N ASP A 492 -36.21 9.01 -5.70
CA ASP A 492 -37.31 8.31 -5.04
C ASP A 492 -38.51 9.22 -4.70
N PHE A 493 -38.30 10.55 -4.67
CA PHE A 493 -39.33 11.53 -4.30
C PHE A 493 -39.61 12.51 -5.44
N SER A 494 -40.80 13.12 -5.41
CA SER A 494 -41.17 14.22 -6.31
C SER A 494 -41.98 15.28 -5.58
N VAL A 495 -41.95 16.51 -6.08
CA VAL A 495 -42.80 17.61 -5.62
C VAL A 495 -43.59 18.09 -6.83
N ASP A 496 -44.90 18.26 -6.68
CA ASP A 496 -45.73 18.79 -7.76
C ASP A 496 -45.85 20.32 -7.73
N GLU A 497 -46.46 20.88 -8.77
CA GLU A 497 -46.67 22.32 -8.96
C GLU A 497 -47.49 22.97 -7.82
N ARG A 498 -48.17 22.18 -6.99
CA ARG A 498 -48.92 22.67 -5.84
C ARG A 498 -48.14 22.59 -4.54
N GLY A 499 -46.91 22.08 -4.54
CA GLY A 499 -46.10 21.87 -3.32
C GLY A 499 -46.45 20.57 -2.58
N VAL A 500 -47.08 19.60 -3.25
CA VAL A 500 -47.35 18.28 -2.65
C VAL A 500 -46.12 17.39 -2.83
N VAL A 501 -45.54 16.94 -1.72
CA VAL A 501 -44.40 16.02 -1.71
C VAL A 501 -44.92 14.59 -1.80
N ARG A 502 -44.39 13.82 -2.76
CA ARG A 502 -44.80 12.47 -3.09
C ARG A 502 -43.65 11.48 -3.13
N LEU A 503 -43.95 10.22 -2.80
CA LEU A 503 -43.10 9.07 -3.09
C LEU A 503 -43.41 8.58 -4.51
N LYS A 504 -42.39 8.39 -5.36
CA LYS A 504 -42.60 7.86 -6.71
C LYS A 504 -43.03 6.39 -6.68
N SER A 505 -43.89 5.99 -7.62
CA SER A 505 -44.38 4.62 -7.71
C SER A 505 -43.22 3.63 -7.84
N GLY A 506 -43.20 2.60 -6.99
CA GLY A 506 -42.14 1.58 -6.96
C GLY A 506 -40.83 1.99 -6.29
N ALA A 507 -40.70 3.23 -5.81
CA ALA A 507 -39.50 3.71 -5.12
C ALA A 507 -39.32 3.04 -3.74
N ARG A 508 -38.07 2.67 -3.41
CA ARG A 508 -37.68 2.05 -2.12
C ARG A 508 -36.52 2.83 -1.50
N PRO A 509 -36.79 3.99 -0.86
CA PRO A 509 -35.75 4.84 -0.31
C PRO A 509 -34.98 4.15 0.82
N VAL A 510 -33.66 4.04 0.68
CA VAL A 510 -32.73 3.38 1.63
C VAL A 510 -32.16 4.41 2.61
N CYS A 511 -33.03 5.10 3.34
CA CYS A 511 -32.66 6.07 4.38
C CYS A 511 -33.63 5.97 5.55
N SER A 512 -33.12 6.01 6.78
CA SER A 512 -33.92 6.13 8.02
C SER A 512 -34.58 7.51 8.12
N THR A 513 -33.84 8.54 7.72
CA THR A 513 -34.30 9.91 7.52
C THR A 513 -33.77 10.42 6.19
N CYS A 514 -34.68 10.75 5.26
CA CYS A 514 -34.33 11.25 3.95
C CYS A 514 -34.52 12.77 3.95
N GLU A 515 -33.46 13.52 3.63
CA GLU A 515 -33.51 14.98 3.56
C GLU A 515 -33.72 15.42 2.11
N LEU A 516 -34.66 16.32 1.89
CA LEU A 516 -34.97 16.92 0.60
C LEU A 516 -34.80 18.44 0.71
N ILE A 517 -34.23 19.05 -0.32
CA ILE A 517 -34.14 20.51 -0.43
C ILE A 517 -35.09 20.93 -1.54
N VAL A 518 -36.14 21.65 -1.15
CA VAL A 518 -37.16 22.11 -2.10
C VAL A 518 -37.02 23.60 -2.32
N GLN A 519 -36.96 23.97 -3.58
CA GLN A 519 -36.94 25.33 -4.07
C GLN A 519 -38.32 25.71 -4.58
N ALA A 520 -38.87 26.82 -4.10
CA ALA A 520 -40.01 27.49 -4.74
C ALA A 520 -39.49 28.70 -5.51
N SER A 521 -40.02 28.90 -6.72
CA SER A 521 -39.82 30.11 -7.51
C SER A 521 -41.17 30.75 -7.83
N ASP A 522 -41.26 32.07 -7.75
CA ASP A 522 -42.42 32.82 -8.27
C ASP A 522 -42.24 33.16 -9.77
N GLU A 523 -43.23 33.81 -10.40
CA GLU A 523 -43.14 34.23 -11.81
C GLU A 523 -42.15 35.38 -12.03
N ALA A 524 -41.73 36.06 -10.95
CA ALA A 524 -40.77 37.16 -10.96
C ALA A 524 -39.30 36.69 -10.76
N GLY A 525 -39.07 35.39 -10.51
CA GLY A 525 -37.75 34.80 -10.33
C GLY A 525 -37.23 34.80 -8.89
N SER A 526 -38.03 35.21 -7.91
CA SER A 526 -37.68 35.14 -6.48
C SER A 526 -37.65 33.69 -6.03
N ILE A 527 -36.64 33.32 -5.23
CA ILE A 527 -36.40 31.94 -4.83
C ILE A 527 -36.50 31.79 -3.31
N ALA A 528 -37.26 30.80 -2.84
CA ALA A 528 -37.24 30.34 -1.45
C ALA A 528 -36.75 28.89 -1.37
N LEU A 529 -36.00 28.58 -0.32
CA LEU A 529 -35.56 27.22 -0.02
C LEU A 529 -36.16 26.75 1.31
N THR A 530 -36.55 25.49 1.37
CA THR A 530 -36.90 24.83 2.64
C THR A 530 -36.37 23.41 2.67
N LYS A 531 -36.06 22.96 3.89
CA LYS A 531 -35.64 21.59 4.15
C LYS A 531 -36.86 20.74 4.47
N VAL A 532 -37.01 19.59 3.81
CA VAL A 532 -38.04 18.60 4.13
C VAL A 532 -37.37 17.33 4.61
N ILE A 533 -37.61 16.96 5.87
CA ILE A 533 -37.13 15.70 6.46
C ILE A 533 -38.25 14.67 6.40
N ILE A 534 -38.00 13.57 5.69
CA ILE A 534 -38.91 12.43 5.61
C ILE A 534 -38.39 11.33 6.53
N LYS A 535 -39.14 11.02 7.59
CA LYS A 535 -38.87 9.90 8.47
C LYS A 535 -39.42 8.62 7.85
N ASN A 536 -38.53 7.69 7.51
CA ASN A 536 -38.89 6.41 6.93
C ASN A 536 -39.18 5.41 8.05
N THR A 537 -40.42 5.34 8.53
CA THR A 537 -40.80 4.38 9.58
C THR A 537 -40.81 2.92 9.08
N LEU A 538 -40.76 2.73 7.76
CA LEU A 538 -40.61 1.45 7.08
C LEU A 538 -39.17 0.99 6.94
N TYR A 539 -38.20 1.87 7.22
CA TYR A 539 -36.79 1.51 7.30
C TYR A 539 -36.57 0.72 8.59
N SER A 540 -36.93 -0.56 8.57
CA SER A 540 -36.36 -1.51 9.50
C SER A 540 -34.93 -1.75 9.04
N ILE A 541 -33.97 -1.23 9.81
CA ILE A 541 -32.70 -1.92 9.93
C ILE A 541 -33.12 -3.33 10.35
N SER A 542 -32.89 -4.33 9.49
CA SER A 542 -33.07 -5.70 9.90
C SER A 542 -32.27 -5.84 11.19
N THR A 543 -32.94 -6.15 12.28
CA THR A 543 -32.31 -6.40 13.59
C THR A 543 -31.37 -7.61 13.54
N SER A 544 -31.11 -8.17 12.35
CA SER A 544 -29.95 -9.01 12.09
C SER A 544 -28.63 -8.24 12.07
N SER A 545 -28.57 -6.93 11.79
CA SER A 545 -27.30 -6.20 11.62
C SER A 545 -26.75 -5.62 12.93
N VAL A 546 -27.61 -5.24 13.89
CA VAL A 546 -27.13 -4.85 15.24
C VAL A 546 -26.80 -6.09 16.06
N LEU A 547 -27.58 -7.19 15.95
CA LEU A 547 -27.25 -8.45 16.62
C LEU A 547 -26.04 -9.14 16.00
N THR A 548 -25.81 -9.03 14.68
CA THR A 548 -24.55 -9.53 14.08
C THR A 548 -23.37 -8.63 14.39
N VAL A 549 -23.50 -7.31 14.45
CA VAL A 549 -22.38 -6.46 14.89
C VAL A 549 -22.08 -6.68 16.39
N LEU A 550 -23.10 -6.85 17.24
CA LEU A 550 -22.90 -7.20 18.64
C LEU A 550 -22.35 -8.65 18.79
N ASN A 551 -22.81 -9.60 17.98
CA ASN A 551 -22.32 -10.98 18.00
C ASN A 551 -20.95 -11.13 17.33
N LEU A 552 -20.59 -10.33 16.32
CA LEU A 552 -19.26 -10.31 15.72
C LEU A 552 -18.27 -9.59 16.62
N THR A 553 -18.68 -8.52 17.30
CA THR A 553 -17.83 -7.88 18.32
C THR A 553 -17.70 -8.77 19.55
N LEU A 554 -18.75 -9.48 19.96
CA LEU A 554 -18.68 -10.49 21.01
C LEU A 554 -17.89 -11.72 20.56
N LEU A 555 -18.01 -12.21 19.32
CA LEU A 555 -17.16 -13.28 18.78
C LEU A 555 -15.72 -12.82 18.68
N ALA A 556 -15.45 -11.59 18.25
CA ALA A 556 -14.10 -11.05 18.17
C ALA A 556 -13.52 -10.85 19.58
N LEU A 557 -14.32 -10.47 20.57
CA LEU A 557 -13.91 -10.38 21.96
C LEU A 557 -13.67 -11.78 22.56
N ILE A 558 -14.55 -12.74 22.30
CA ILE A 558 -14.40 -14.14 22.71
C ILE A 558 -13.18 -14.75 22.03
N PHE A 559 -12.96 -14.50 20.73
CA PHE A 559 -11.81 -14.98 19.97
C PHE A 559 -10.53 -14.31 20.44
N SER A 560 -10.55 -13.02 20.78
CA SER A 560 -9.42 -12.31 21.39
C SER A 560 -9.12 -12.84 22.80
N ILE A 561 -10.14 -13.11 23.60
CA ILE A 561 -9.99 -13.74 24.93
C ILE A 561 -9.49 -15.18 24.78
N LEU A 562 -9.97 -15.94 23.79
CA LEU A 562 -9.47 -17.28 23.47
C LEU A 562 -8.03 -17.23 22.97
N LEU A 563 -7.66 -16.25 22.14
CA LEU A 563 -6.30 -16.04 21.69
C LEU A 563 -5.42 -15.68 22.87
N ILE A 564 -5.85 -14.79 23.76
CA ILE A 564 -5.14 -14.44 25.00
C ILE A 564 -5.04 -15.64 25.93
N LEU A 565 -6.06 -16.50 26.02
CA LEU A 565 -6.03 -17.73 26.81
C LEU A 565 -5.16 -18.80 26.16
N ILE A 566 -5.12 -18.90 24.83
CA ILE A 566 -4.23 -19.79 24.07
C ILE A 566 -2.79 -19.30 24.19
N PHE A 567 -2.53 -18.01 24.05
CA PHE A 567 -1.22 -17.41 24.30
C PHE A 567 -0.82 -17.51 25.77
N LYS A 568 -1.74 -17.34 26.72
CA LYS A 568 -1.47 -17.63 28.14
C LYS A 568 -1.21 -19.11 28.36
N ARG A 569 -1.92 -20.02 27.70
CA ARG A 569 -1.75 -21.48 27.83
C ARG A 569 -0.49 -21.98 27.11
N MET A 570 -0.10 -21.36 26.00
CA MET A 570 1.18 -21.54 25.32
C MET A 570 2.30 -20.94 26.15
N HIS A 571 2.12 -19.76 26.75
CA HIS A 571 3.10 -19.16 27.66
C HIS A 571 3.20 -19.94 28.98
N TYR A 572 2.11 -20.56 29.46
CA TYR A 572 2.12 -21.45 30.62
C TYR A 572 2.70 -22.82 30.27
N ALA A 573 2.43 -23.36 29.08
CA ALA A 573 3.05 -24.60 28.56
C ALA A 573 4.54 -24.40 28.26
N TRP A 574 4.93 -23.21 27.78
CA TRP A 574 6.32 -22.82 27.53
C TRP A 574 7.07 -22.55 28.85
N ARG A 575 6.43 -21.93 29.86
CA ARG A 575 6.97 -21.87 31.22
C ARG A 575 7.00 -23.23 31.91
N SER A 576 6.04 -24.10 31.65
CA SER A 576 5.99 -25.47 32.17
C SER A 576 7.04 -26.37 31.53
N HIS A 577 7.44 -26.13 30.27
CA HIS A 577 8.53 -26.87 29.63
C HIS A 577 9.94 -26.37 30.01
N LYS A 578 10.07 -25.19 30.62
CA LYS A 578 11.36 -24.69 31.16
C LYS A 578 11.56 -24.94 32.67
N ARG A 579 10.67 -25.68 33.33
CA ARG A 579 10.91 -26.19 34.69
C ARG A 579 10.31 -27.59 34.84
N THR A 580 11.07 -28.60 34.43
CA THR A 580 11.34 -29.80 35.23
C THR A 580 12.28 -30.73 34.47
N SER A 581 13.54 -30.73 34.88
CA SER A 581 14.37 -31.93 34.80
C SER A 581 14.86 -32.21 36.22
N ILE A 582 14.58 -33.45 36.65
CA ILE A 582 15.27 -34.22 37.68
C ILE A 582 14.78 -34.03 39.14
N CYS A 583 14.01 -35.02 39.61
CA CYS A 583 14.39 -35.81 40.79
C CYS A 583 13.76 -37.21 40.72
N TRP A 584 14.48 -38.16 41.29
CA TRP A 584 14.43 -39.62 41.14
C TRP A 584 13.34 -40.35 41.94
N MET A 585 13.19 -41.65 41.57
CA MET A 585 12.82 -42.84 42.36
C MET A 585 11.38 -43.38 42.38
N ASN A 586 11.28 -44.59 41.78
CA ASN A 586 10.70 -45.84 42.28
C ASN A 586 9.22 -45.96 42.73
N SER A 587 8.63 -47.05 42.21
CA SER A 587 7.78 -48.04 42.92
C SER A 587 6.29 -48.10 42.56
N THR A 588 5.96 -49.21 41.89
CA THR A 588 4.81 -50.12 42.09
C THR A 588 3.36 -49.63 42.04
N ASN A 589 2.59 -50.40 41.25
CA ASN A 589 1.18 -50.77 41.39
C ASN A 589 0.09 -49.79 40.96
N ASP A 590 -0.46 -50.12 39.80
CA ASP A 590 -1.85 -50.58 39.62
C ASP A 590 -2.98 -49.54 39.44
N THR A 591 -3.94 -49.95 38.62
CA THR A 591 -5.22 -49.33 38.22
C THR A 591 -5.18 -48.28 37.10
N GLY A 592 -5.72 -48.70 35.95
CA GLY A 592 -5.63 -47.99 34.68
C GLY A 592 -6.82 -47.12 34.31
N ILE A 593 -6.71 -46.53 33.12
CA ILE A 593 -7.80 -45.95 32.34
C ILE A 593 -7.54 -46.31 30.86
N THR A 594 -8.49 -47.01 30.25
CA THR A 594 -8.57 -47.29 28.82
C THR A 594 -9.20 -46.09 28.13
N ILE A 595 -8.54 -45.50 27.13
CA ILE A 595 -9.17 -44.51 26.23
C ILE A 595 -9.10 -45.06 24.81
N THR A 596 -10.26 -45.47 24.29
CA THR A 596 -10.51 -45.76 22.89
C THR A 596 -10.68 -44.46 22.12
N GLY A 597 -9.86 -44.24 21.09
CA GLY A 597 -9.99 -43.14 20.13
C GLY A 597 -9.47 -43.57 18.76
N THR A 598 -10.38 -43.79 17.83
CA THR A 598 -10.15 -44.16 16.44
C THR A 598 -9.50 -43.03 15.65
N MET A 599 -8.34 -43.29 15.04
CA MET A 599 -7.74 -42.45 13.98
C MET A 599 -8.39 -42.78 12.62
N PRO A 600 -8.69 -41.78 11.76
CA PRO A 600 -8.88 -42.03 10.34
C PRO A 600 -7.51 -42.20 9.65
N THR A 601 -7.40 -43.27 8.88
CA THR A 601 -6.26 -43.67 8.06
C THR A 601 -6.00 -42.73 6.87
N PRO A 602 -4.75 -42.63 6.38
CA PRO A 602 -4.42 -41.94 5.14
C PRO A 602 -4.71 -42.85 3.93
N SER A 603 -5.39 -42.31 2.92
CA SER A 603 -5.65 -42.99 1.65
C SER A 603 -4.40 -43.00 0.76
N ARG A 604 -3.77 -44.19 0.65
CA ARG A 604 -3.00 -44.65 -0.51
C ARG A 604 -3.95 -45.27 -1.52
N TYR A 605 -3.90 -44.86 -2.78
CA TYR A 605 -4.14 -45.69 -3.99
C TYR A 605 -3.58 -44.89 -5.18
N VAL A 606 -3.00 -45.43 -6.25
CA VAL A 606 -2.40 -46.73 -6.59
C VAL A 606 -1.63 -46.47 -7.90
N VAL A 607 -0.48 -47.12 -8.08
CA VAL A 607 0.27 -47.15 -9.33
C VAL A 607 -0.51 -47.95 -10.37
N ASN A 608 -0.68 -47.42 -11.58
CA ASN A 608 -0.92 -48.22 -12.78
C ASN A 608 0.02 -47.79 -13.90
N SER A 609 0.93 -48.71 -14.23
CA SER A 609 1.51 -48.98 -15.55
C SER A 609 0.37 -49.24 -16.57
N GLU A 610 0.43 -49.06 -17.88
CA GLU A 610 1.47 -48.94 -18.91
C GLU A 610 0.86 -48.12 -20.08
N LYS A 611 1.68 -47.41 -20.87
CA LYS A 611 1.72 -47.57 -22.34
C LYS A 611 2.78 -46.68 -22.97
N GLU A 612 3.71 -47.34 -23.65
CA GLU A 612 4.69 -46.78 -24.57
C GLU A 612 4.02 -46.00 -25.72
N ARG A 613 4.61 -44.86 -26.09
CA ARG A 613 4.81 -44.49 -27.49
C ARG A 613 5.97 -43.47 -27.59
N ALA A 614 6.96 -43.80 -28.41
CA ALA A 614 8.15 -43.01 -28.70
C ALA A 614 7.96 -42.07 -29.92
N PHE A 615 8.89 -41.11 -30.05
CA PHE A 615 9.13 -40.12 -31.11
C PHE A 615 8.09 -38.97 -31.17
N GLU A 616 8.47 -37.69 -31.25
CA GLU A 616 9.45 -37.10 -32.17
C GLU A 616 9.88 -35.68 -31.71
N THR A 617 11.08 -35.30 -32.12
CA THR A 617 11.75 -34.01 -31.93
C THR A 617 11.06 -32.85 -32.64
N THR A 618 10.87 -31.69 -31.96
CA THR A 618 10.95 -30.37 -32.61
C THR A 618 11.33 -29.27 -31.61
N LYS A 619 12.26 -28.40 -32.03
CA LYS A 619 12.71 -27.18 -31.35
C LYS A 619 11.69 -26.04 -31.53
N SER A 620 11.72 -25.11 -30.56
CA SER A 620 11.31 -23.68 -30.54
C SER A 620 9.89 -23.31 -30.10
N PRO A 621 9.65 -22.07 -29.59
CA PRO A 621 10.58 -21.02 -29.11
C PRO A 621 10.22 -20.46 -27.70
N ALA A 622 11.07 -19.56 -27.19
CA ALA A 622 10.89 -18.78 -25.97
C ALA A 622 9.52 -18.06 -25.89
N PRO A 623 8.92 -17.90 -24.69
CA PRO A 623 7.68 -17.16 -24.55
C PRO A 623 7.95 -15.65 -24.70
N LYS A 624 7.28 -15.05 -25.69
CA LYS A 624 7.14 -13.60 -25.81
C LYS A 624 6.28 -13.07 -24.66
N ARG A 625 6.74 -11.96 -24.10
CA ARG A 625 6.04 -10.95 -23.28
C ARG A 625 4.54 -10.90 -23.62
N ALA A 626 3.69 -11.29 -22.68
CA ALA A 626 2.25 -11.06 -22.77
C ALA A 626 1.93 -9.64 -22.31
N GLN A 627 1.72 -8.74 -23.27
CA GLN A 627 1.02 -7.47 -23.06
C GLN A 627 -0.50 -7.75 -23.04
N GLY A 628 -1.21 -7.17 -22.07
CA GLY A 628 -2.67 -7.06 -22.07
C GLY A 628 -3.41 -8.25 -21.44
N ALA A 629 -3.52 -8.28 -20.11
CA ALA A 629 -4.52 -9.11 -19.45
C ALA A 629 -5.89 -8.43 -19.55
N HIS A 630 -6.72 -8.85 -20.50
CA HIS A 630 -8.16 -8.61 -20.44
C HIS A 630 -8.78 -9.61 -19.47
N LEU A 631 -9.37 -9.11 -18.37
CA LEU A 631 -10.17 -9.91 -17.45
C LEU A 631 -11.40 -10.45 -18.20
N VAL A 632 -11.47 -11.77 -18.37
CA VAL A 632 -12.69 -12.47 -18.81
C VAL A 632 -13.36 -13.05 -17.57
N PRO A 633 -14.62 -12.71 -17.26
CA PRO A 633 -15.30 -13.28 -16.11
C PRO A 633 -15.58 -14.77 -16.35
N VAL A 634 -15.12 -15.62 -15.43
CA VAL A 634 -15.45 -17.05 -15.40
C VAL A 634 -16.47 -17.28 -14.28
N THR A 635 -17.64 -17.80 -14.65
CA THR A 635 -18.68 -18.18 -13.70
C THR A 635 -18.41 -19.60 -13.20
N VAL A 636 -18.15 -19.77 -11.91
CA VAL A 636 -18.11 -21.09 -11.27
C VAL A 636 -19.32 -21.23 -10.36
N THR A 637 -20.19 -22.20 -10.66
CA THR A 637 -21.35 -22.56 -9.84
C THR A 637 -20.97 -23.66 -8.86
N ASN A 638 -21.18 -23.43 -7.56
CA ASN A 638 -21.15 -24.49 -6.55
C ASN A 638 -22.47 -25.28 -6.56
N GLN A 639 -22.51 -26.47 -5.93
CA GLN A 639 -23.61 -27.44 -6.02
C GLN A 639 -25.00 -26.93 -5.59
N ASP A 640 -25.10 -25.75 -4.95
CA ASP A 640 -26.36 -25.16 -4.49
C ASP A 640 -26.90 -24.02 -5.39
N GLY A 641 -26.32 -23.81 -6.57
CA GLY A 641 -26.97 -23.03 -7.64
C GLY A 641 -27.07 -21.51 -7.45
N ALA A 642 -26.39 -20.91 -6.46
CA ALA A 642 -26.34 -19.46 -6.30
C ALA A 642 -25.08 -18.85 -6.97
N PRO A 643 -25.22 -17.89 -7.90
CA PRO A 643 -24.07 -17.23 -8.52
C PRO A 643 -23.48 -16.18 -7.58
N THR A 644 -22.17 -16.26 -7.32
CA THR A 644 -21.40 -15.21 -6.64
C THR A 644 -20.28 -14.79 -7.58
N VAL A 645 -20.26 -13.52 -8.00
CA VAL A 645 -19.19 -12.94 -8.82
C VAL A 645 -18.16 -12.30 -7.89
N TYR A 646 -16.88 -12.66 -8.06
CA TYR A 646 -15.76 -11.92 -7.49
C TYR A 646 -15.10 -11.13 -8.62
N PHE A 647 -14.76 -9.87 -8.35
CA PHE A 647 -13.87 -9.06 -9.20
C PHE A 647 -12.43 -9.31 -8.79
#